data_AF-A0A423I2Y7-F1
#
_entry.id   AF-A0A423I2Y7-F1
#
_cell.length_a   1.000
_cell.length_b   1.000
_cell.length_c   1.000
_cell.angle_alpha   90.00
_cell.angle_beta   90.00
_cell.angle_gamma   90.00
#
_symmetry.space_group_name_H-M   'P 1'
#
loop_
_entity.id
_entity.type
_entity.pdbx_description
1 polymer ?
#
loop_
_entity_poly.entity_id
_entity_poly.type
_entity_poly.pdbx_seq_one_letter_code
_entity_poly.pdbx_strand_id
1 'polypeptide(L)'
;MTTLLTDNLPLLAGAPNGIKKLRELILELAVRGKLVPQDPSDEPASELLKRIAAEKTRLVTEGKLKKQKPLAEIANEERPFELPAGWGWSQLGRISSDVQYGFTASADHQSGEPLLLRITDIQNDGVNWDTVPGCDISPSEITGYELKDGDIVIARTGGTIGKSYLVSGLTHSAVFASYLIRIGRLDAIFPNFTKVFLGSQFYWKQLYANSMGTGQPNVNGTALKGLLIPLAPMEEQHRIVAKVDELMTLCDRMEAQQADSESAHAQLVQVLLDSLTQASDATDFATNWQCLAEHFHTLFTTEPSIDLLKQTLMQLAVMGKLVPQDPNDESASEFVKRIQAEKQSYLAKSKARKQKDLAADLQPEPPFDVPAGWEWQTIDDVLHVTGGVTLGRKLGGRKLLSKPYLRVANVQRGRLEMERIKEVEVPEDEVEKYLLRNGDLLITEGGDWDKVGRTAIWRDELPECLHQNHVFRARAVVTDWEPRWAEMYLNSASAREYFAGSSKQTTNLASINMTQLRACAFPLPPLGEQQRIVAKVDQLMALCDQLKTRLTQARQLNAQLASTLVERSLAEDSQQGPIATDRQVARTLLAAEVTHRLHSQRTFGQRKLQKVIYLAEHVARLNAIQGDYLRDAAGPHDRQLMTKVEVELKNHQWYERFERETIGHAYRPLSQAGQHRQAYSRAWSVAERATIEQVIELMRDWDTDRCEMTVTLYAAWNDFILEGRPVSDDAIVDEVMHSWNDTKLRFGKLEWLAVLAEMKKHKILMPTGFGKRTTGGMLSLPGFE
;
A
#
# COMPACT_ATOMS: atom_id res chain seq x y z
N MET A 1 19.77 3.37 -10.20
CA MET A 1 18.50 3.10 -9.51
C MET A 1 18.36 1.59 -9.47
N THR A 2 18.06 0.99 -8.31
CA THR A 2 17.85 -0.45 -8.24
C THR A 2 16.78 -0.90 -9.23
N THR A 3 17.03 -1.99 -9.95
CA THR A 3 16.05 -2.67 -10.83
C THR A 3 14.73 -2.89 -10.09
N LEU A 4 14.81 -3.14 -8.79
CA LEU A 4 13.69 -3.27 -7.87
C LEU A 4 12.72 -2.08 -7.85
N LEU A 5 13.22 -0.84 -7.87
CA LEU A 5 12.37 0.36 -7.90
C LEU A 5 11.79 0.62 -9.30
N THR A 6 12.57 0.35 -10.35
CA THR A 6 12.19 0.65 -11.74
C THR A 6 11.18 -0.36 -12.28
N ASP A 7 11.36 -1.65 -12.00
CA ASP A 7 10.49 -2.71 -12.50
C ASP A 7 9.13 -2.75 -11.80
N ASN A 8 9.04 -2.23 -10.56
CA ASN A 8 7.83 -2.29 -9.74
C ASN A 8 7.16 -0.92 -9.52
N LEU A 9 7.69 0.14 -10.13
CA LEU A 9 7.17 1.51 -9.97
C LEU A 9 5.67 1.61 -10.32
N PRO A 10 5.17 1.04 -11.44
CA PRO A 10 3.74 1.16 -11.78
C PRO A 10 2.83 0.45 -10.77
N LEU A 11 3.26 -0.70 -10.26
CA LEU A 11 2.50 -1.48 -9.27
C LEU A 11 2.48 -0.77 -7.92
N LEU A 12 3.61 -0.18 -7.51
CA LEU A 12 3.70 0.59 -6.27
C LEU A 12 2.95 1.92 -6.37
N ALA A 13 3.03 2.64 -7.50
CA ALA A 13 2.33 3.92 -7.66
C ALA A 13 0.81 3.75 -7.77
N GLY A 14 0.32 2.69 -8.43
CA GLY A 14 -1.11 2.46 -8.65
C GLY A 14 -1.85 1.77 -7.49
N ALA A 15 -1.14 1.32 -6.45
CA ALA A 15 -1.76 0.68 -5.29
C ALA A 15 -2.29 1.71 -4.28
N PRO A 16 -3.36 1.40 -3.51
CA PRO A 16 -3.79 2.26 -2.41
C PRO A 16 -2.66 2.49 -1.40
N ASN A 17 -2.40 3.75 -1.04
CA ASN A 17 -1.26 4.18 -0.22
C ASN A 17 0.11 3.77 -0.78
N GLY A 18 0.19 3.48 -2.08
CA GLY A 18 1.37 2.91 -2.70
C GLY A 18 2.52 3.91 -2.86
N ILE A 19 2.23 5.17 -3.21
CA ILE A 19 3.25 6.24 -3.28
C ILE A 19 3.85 6.52 -1.89
N LYS A 20 3.03 6.50 -0.83
CA LYS A 20 3.54 6.58 0.55
C LYS A 20 4.54 5.47 0.85
N LYS A 21 4.22 4.22 0.50
CA LYS A 21 5.15 3.09 0.67
C LYS A 21 6.40 3.21 -0.18
N LEU A 22 6.27 3.78 -1.39
CA LEU A 22 7.41 4.06 -2.25
C LEU A 22 8.38 5.05 -1.58
N ARG A 23 7.88 6.14 -0.98
CA ARG A 23 8.69 7.08 -0.20
C ARG A 23 9.44 6.39 0.95
N GLU A 24 8.73 5.55 1.71
CA GLU A 24 9.31 4.76 2.79
C GLU A 24 10.43 3.83 2.29
N LEU A 25 10.21 3.14 1.16
CA LEU A 25 11.20 2.28 0.53
C LEU A 25 12.42 3.05 0.03
N ILE A 26 12.23 4.23 -0.59
CA ILE A 26 13.33 5.09 -1.06
C ILE A 26 14.25 5.45 0.11
N LEU A 27 13.69 5.89 1.23
CA LEU A 27 14.45 6.28 2.42
C LEU A 27 15.15 5.07 3.06
N GLU A 28 14.51 3.91 3.07
CA GLU A 28 15.12 2.68 3.58
C GLU A 28 16.27 2.19 2.69
N LEU A 29 16.13 2.25 1.36
CA LEU A 29 17.22 1.92 0.43
C LEU A 29 18.37 2.92 0.51
N ALA A 30 18.08 4.19 0.79
CA ALA A 30 19.07 5.24 0.99
C ALA A 30 19.98 4.91 2.18
N VAL A 31 19.40 4.59 3.35
CA VAL A 31 20.18 4.28 4.56
C VAL A 31 20.85 2.92 4.54
N ARG A 32 20.46 2.02 3.63
CA ARG A 32 21.12 0.72 3.41
C ARG A 32 22.24 0.77 2.37
N GLY A 33 22.46 1.92 1.73
CA GLY A 33 23.46 2.09 0.66
C GLY A 33 23.13 1.28 -0.60
N LYS A 34 21.83 1.17 -0.90
CA LYS A 34 21.30 0.45 -2.07
C LYS A 34 20.63 1.38 -3.08
N LEU A 35 20.52 2.67 -2.79
CA LEU A 35 19.82 3.63 -3.66
C LEU A 35 20.67 4.05 -4.87
N VAL A 36 21.97 4.21 -4.66
CA VAL A 36 22.95 4.64 -5.66
C VAL A 36 24.10 3.63 -5.79
N PRO A 37 24.81 3.57 -6.94
CA PRO A 37 26.01 2.74 -7.06
C PRO A 37 27.11 3.18 -6.09
N GLN A 38 27.83 2.20 -5.54
CA GLN A 38 29.02 2.43 -4.70
C GLN A 38 30.23 2.73 -5.59
N ASP A 39 31.07 3.66 -5.16
CA ASP A 39 32.34 3.97 -5.81
C ASP A 39 33.51 3.54 -4.91
N PRO A 40 34.30 2.51 -5.28
CA PRO A 40 35.44 2.06 -4.48
C PRO A 40 36.55 3.11 -4.28
N SER A 41 36.53 4.20 -5.05
CA SER A 41 37.47 5.32 -4.91
C SER A 41 37.04 6.37 -3.88
N ASP A 42 35.81 6.31 -3.39
CA ASP A 42 35.35 7.21 -2.34
C ASP A 42 36.14 7.01 -1.04
N GLU A 43 36.39 8.10 -0.32
CA GLU A 43 36.99 8.03 1.01
C GLU A 43 36.05 7.30 1.99
N PRO A 44 36.49 6.21 2.65
CA PRO A 44 35.62 5.42 3.51
C PRO A 44 35.11 6.22 4.72
N ALA A 45 33.93 5.86 5.21
CA ALA A 45 33.30 6.49 6.37
C ALA A 45 34.16 6.43 7.64
N SER A 46 35.14 5.51 7.72
CA SER A 46 36.12 5.47 8.80
C SER A 46 36.98 6.74 8.90
N GLU A 47 37.35 7.36 7.77
CA GLU A 47 38.10 8.63 7.78
C GLU A 47 37.19 9.80 8.17
N LEU A 48 35.94 9.80 7.71
CA LEU A 48 34.92 10.75 8.14
C LEU A 48 34.72 10.72 9.67
N LEU A 49 34.65 9.53 10.26
CA LEU A 49 34.57 9.36 11.72
C LEU A 49 35.79 9.91 12.47
N LYS A 50 37.00 9.81 11.90
CA LYS A 50 38.19 10.45 12.47
C LYS A 50 38.09 11.97 12.43
N ARG A 51 37.60 12.55 11.33
CA ARG A 51 37.40 14.01 11.20
C ARG A 51 36.40 14.52 12.23
N ILE A 52 35.28 13.81 12.42
CA ILE A 52 34.27 14.11 13.44
C ILE A 52 34.90 14.08 14.84
N ALA A 53 35.71 13.07 15.15
CA ALA A 53 36.39 12.96 16.44
C ALA A 53 37.40 14.10 16.67
N ALA A 54 38.16 14.48 15.63
CA ALA A 54 39.10 15.60 15.68
C ALA A 54 38.38 16.94 15.87
N GLU A 55 37.28 17.18 15.15
CA GLU A 55 36.46 18.37 15.28
C GLU A 55 35.87 18.51 16.69
N LYS A 56 35.27 17.44 17.23
CA LYS A 56 34.74 17.46 18.60
C LYS A 56 35.83 17.73 19.63
N THR A 57 37.02 17.14 19.46
CA THR A 57 38.17 17.41 20.34
C THR A 57 38.57 18.88 20.29
N ARG A 58 38.68 19.45 19.08
CA ARG A 58 38.96 20.88 18.87
C ARG A 58 37.92 21.77 19.57
N LEU A 59 36.62 21.50 19.38
CA LEU A 59 35.54 22.29 19.99
C LEU A 59 35.53 22.21 21.52
N VAL A 60 35.92 21.07 22.09
CA VAL A 60 36.08 20.93 23.54
C VAL A 60 37.29 21.75 24.04
N THR A 61 38.42 21.73 23.32
CA THR A 61 39.59 22.54 23.70
C THR A 61 39.36 24.03 23.58
N GLU A 62 38.53 24.47 22.63
CA GLU A 62 38.12 25.87 22.44
C GLU A 62 37.03 26.32 23.44
N GLY A 63 36.54 25.44 24.31
CA GLY A 63 35.48 25.75 25.27
C GLY A 63 34.08 25.92 24.65
N LYS A 64 33.92 25.66 23.35
CA LYS A 64 32.65 25.74 22.62
C LYS A 64 31.77 24.51 22.83
N LEU A 65 32.34 23.39 23.27
CA LEU A 65 31.62 22.16 23.57
C LEU A 65 32.00 21.59 24.94
N LYS A 66 31.02 21.12 25.71
CA LYS A 66 31.27 20.44 26.98
C LYS A 66 31.85 19.05 26.74
N LYS A 67 32.80 18.62 27.57
CA LYS A 67 33.35 17.25 27.53
C LYS A 67 32.23 16.22 27.72
N GLN A 68 32.09 15.32 26.75
CA GLN A 68 31.05 14.28 26.75
C GLN A 68 31.59 12.95 27.30
N LYS A 69 30.71 12.16 27.91
CA LYS A 69 31.03 10.79 28.29
C LYS A 69 31.22 9.96 27.00
N PRO A 70 32.26 9.10 26.91
CA PRO A 70 32.40 8.18 25.79
C PRO A 70 31.15 7.31 25.64
N LEU A 71 30.67 7.17 24.41
CA LEU A 71 29.62 6.20 24.07
C LEU A 71 30.24 4.81 23.93
N ALA A 72 29.48 3.77 24.28
CA ALA A 72 29.91 2.38 24.16
C ALA A 72 30.24 2.02 22.70
N GLU A 73 31.17 1.08 22.52
CA GLU A 73 31.42 0.51 21.20
C GLU A 73 30.22 -0.31 20.73
N ILE A 74 29.95 -0.27 19.42
CA ILE A 74 28.82 -0.96 18.81
C ILE A 74 29.23 -2.41 18.61
N ALA A 75 28.61 -3.32 19.36
CA ALA A 75 28.88 -4.76 19.24
C ALA A 75 28.42 -5.30 17.87
N ASN A 76 28.99 -6.43 17.42
CA ASN A 76 28.62 -7.00 16.12
C ASN A 76 27.16 -7.47 16.11
N GLU A 77 26.66 -7.97 17.24
CA GLU A 77 25.31 -8.47 17.44
C GLU A 77 24.25 -7.35 17.48
N GLU A 78 24.68 -6.12 17.71
CA GLU A 78 23.81 -4.92 17.71
C GLU A 78 23.60 -4.36 16.29
N ARG A 79 24.36 -4.82 15.30
CA ARG A 79 24.30 -4.35 13.90
C ARG A 79 23.05 -4.91 13.22
N PRO A 80 22.07 -4.07 12.85
CA PRO A 80 20.77 -4.57 12.39
C PRO A 80 20.78 -5.19 10.99
N PHE A 81 21.77 -4.85 10.18
CA PHE A 81 21.99 -5.39 8.83
C PHE A 81 23.44 -5.16 8.37
N GLU A 82 23.84 -5.87 7.31
CA GLU A 82 25.14 -5.69 6.67
C GLU A 82 25.20 -4.39 5.87
N LEU A 83 26.30 -3.64 6.03
CA LEU A 83 26.55 -2.41 5.29
C LEU A 83 27.46 -2.67 4.08
N PRO A 84 27.33 -1.85 3.03
CA PRO A 84 28.28 -1.80 1.93
C PRO A 84 29.74 -1.63 2.35
N ALA A 85 30.65 -2.00 1.44
CA ALA A 85 32.07 -1.70 1.59
C ALA A 85 32.27 -0.17 1.68
N GLY A 86 33.11 0.27 2.62
CA GLY A 86 33.38 1.70 2.85
C GLY A 86 32.41 2.41 3.79
N TRP A 87 31.27 1.79 4.13
CA TRP A 87 30.34 2.32 5.12
C TRP A 87 30.74 1.93 6.54
N GLY A 88 30.23 2.67 7.53
CA GLY A 88 30.50 2.40 8.94
C GLY A 88 29.29 2.65 9.83
N TRP A 89 29.11 1.79 10.84
CA TRP A 89 28.13 2.04 11.90
C TRP A 89 28.62 3.13 12.85
N SER A 90 27.72 4.04 13.21
CA SER A 90 27.94 5.05 14.24
C SER A 90 26.68 5.24 15.08
N GLN A 91 26.76 6.13 16.06
CA GLN A 91 25.63 6.54 16.90
C GLN A 91 25.33 8.01 16.66
N LEU A 92 24.05 8.39 16.70
CA LEU A 92 23.61 9.76 16.47
C LEU A 92 24.32 10.76 17.40
N GLY A 93 24.56 10.39 18.66
CA GLY A 93 25.31 11.24 19.60
C GLY A 93 26.79 11.41 19.27
N ARG A 94 27.39 10.45 18.54
CA ARG A 94 28.80 10.52 18.11
C ARG A 94 28.97 11.52 16.97
N ILE A 95 27.98 11.63 16.09
CA ILE A 95 27.97 12.50 14.91
C ILE A 95 27.34 13.88 15.15
N SER A 96 26.92 14.17 16.39
CA SER A 96 26.38 15.48 16.77
C SER A 96 27.34 16.23 17.70
N SER A 97 27.31 17.57 17.68
CA SER A 97 28.01 18.37 18.69
C SER A 97 27.43 18.08 20.07
N ASP A 98 26.11 18.15 20.21
CA ASP A 98 25.35 17.94 21.43
C ASP A 98 23.94 17.41 21.12
N VAL A 99 23.29 16.87 22.16
CA VAL A 99 21.87 16.49 22.13
C VAL A 99 21.23 17.18 23.33
N GLN A 100 20.51 18.26 23.06
CA GLN A 100 20.08 19.23 24.07
C GLN A 100 18.56 19.45 24.04
N TYR A 101 17.95 19.55 25.22
CA TYR A 101 16.55 19.94 25.36
C TYR A 101 16.37 21.44 25.16
N GLY A 102 15.23 21.83 24.59
CA GLY A 102 14.90 23.24 24.41
C GLY A 102 14.60 23.98 25.72
N PHE A 103 14.44 25.29 25.58
CA PHE A 103 14.12 26.21 26.65
C PHE A 103 12.65 26.05 27.08
N THR A 104 12.40 26.18 28.39
CA THR A 104 11.03 26.13 28.92
C THR A 104 10.50 27.54 29.07
N ALA A 105 9.67 27.97 28.12
CA ALA A 105 9.00 29.26 28.15
C ALA A 105 7.60 29.17 27.53
N SER A 106 6.76 30.13 27.89
CA SER A 106 5.49 30.37 27.23
C SER A 106 5.72 31.09 25.91
N ALA A 107 4.96 30.70 24.89
CA ALA A 107 4.95 31.41 23.61
C ALA A 107 4.24 32.75 23.74
N ASP A 108 4.83 33.80 23.18
CA ASP A 108 4.28 35.14 23.18
C ASP A 108 4.33 35.74 21.76
N HIS A 109 3.14 35.98 21.19
CA HIS A 109 3.01 36.59 19.86
C HIS A 109 3.23 38.12 19.87
N GLN A 110 3.31 38.73 21.05
CA GLN A 110 3.64 40.14 21.23
C GLN A 110 5.13 40.37 21.45
N SER A 111 5.86 39.32 21.88
CA SER A 111 7.31 39.34 22.00
C SER A 111 7.98 39.19 20.63
N GLY A 112 9.04 39.95 20.40
CA GLY A 112 9.85 39.88 19.19
C GLY A 112 10.89 38.76 19.24
N GLU A 113 12.09 39.01 18.72
CA GLU A 113 13.18 38.04 18.75
C GLU A 113 13.82 37.90 20.16
N PRO A 114 14.28 36.70 20.54
CA PRO A 114 14.35 35.48 19.71
C PRO A 114 13.01 34.74 19.60
N LEU A 115 12.76 34.17 18.42
CA LEU A 115 11.60 33.33 18.15
C LEU A 115 11.70 32.00 18.89
N LEU A 116 10.60 31.47 19.42
CA LEU A 116 10.50 30.20 20.12
C LEU A 116 9.85 29.15 19.21
N LEU A 117 10.69 28.33 18.56
CA LEU A 117 10.20 27.23 17.71
C LEU A 117 9.50 26.16 18.55
N ARG A 118 8.26 25.82 18.20
CA ARG A 118 7.47 24.76 18.86
C ARG A 118 7.16 23.62 17.88
N ILE A 119 6.71 22.49 18.44
CA ILE A 119 6.27 21.32 17.65
C ILE A 119 5.18 21.70 16.64
N THR A 120 4.25 22.58 17.01
CA THR A 120 3.11 23.00 16.18
C THR A 120 3.53 23.82 14.96
N ASP A 121 4.69 24.46 15.01
CA ASP A 121 5.17 25.33 13.94
C ASP A 121 5.89 24.54 12.84
N ILE A 122 6.28 23.29 13.13
CA ILE A 122 6.85 22.37 12.15
C ILE A 122 5.71 21.68 11.40
N GLN A 123 5.55 21.94 10.10
CA GLN A 123 4.52 21.34 9.25
C GLN A 123 5.10 20.96 7.89
N ASN A 124 4.75 19.78 7.37
CA ASN A 124 5.22 19.28 6.07
C ASN A 124 6.75 19.41 5.86
N ASP A 125 7.54 19.02 6.87
CA ASP A 125 9.01 19.16 6.90
C ASP A 125 9.56 20.60 6.74
N GLY A 126 8.71 21.61 6.91
CA GLY A 126 9.07 23.03 6.88
C GLY A 126 8.62 23.80 8.13
N VAL A 127 9.11 25.02 8.26
CA VAL A 127 8.69 26.01 9.26
C VAL A 127 8.46 27.33 8.54
N ASN A 128 7.30 27.94 8.79
CA ASN A 128 7.06 29.33 8.40
C ASN A 128 7.50 30.25 9.54
N TRP A 129 8.72 30.76 9.46
CA TRP A 129 9.34 31.57 10.52
C TRP A 129 8.56 32.84 10.85
N ASP A 130 7.84 33.43 9.88
CA ASP A 130 7.02 34.63 10.10
C ASP A 130 5.86 34.41 11.08
N THR A 131 5.49 33.14 11.32
CA THR A 131 4.38 32.76 12.20
C THR A 131 4.84 32.23 13.56
N VAL A 132 6.15 32.04 13.74
CA VAL A 132 6.72 31.52 14.99
C VAL A 132 6.68 32.64 16.04
N PRO A 133 6.11 32.41 17.23
CA PRO A 133 6.04 33.43 18.28
C PRO A 133 7.40 33.66 18.96
N GLY A 134 7.58 34.79 19.63
CA GLY A 134 8.69 35.04 20.54
C GLY A 134 8.53 34.34 21.89
N CYS A 135 9.50 34.56 22.78
CA CYS A 135 9.40 34.19 24.19
C CYS A 135 10.19 35.12 25.11
N ASP A 136 9.87 35.09 26.40
CA ASP A 136 10.70 35.73 27.43
C ASP A 136 11.91 34.86 27.77
N ILE A 137 13.10 35.30 27.36
CA ILE A 137 14.38 34.64 27.63
C ILE A 137 15.45 35.69 27.89
N SER A 138 16.28 35.45 28.91
CA SER A 138 17.36 36.39 29.24
C SER A 138 18.44 36.38 28.14
N PRO A 139 19.04 37.54 27.78
CA PRO A 139 20.09 37.60 26.76
C PRO A 139 21.27 36.65 27.01
N SER A 140 21.60 36.37 28.28
CA SER A 140 22.64 35.43 28.67
C SER A 140 22.31 33.96 28.37
N GLU A 141 21.03 33.60 28.32
CA GLU A 141 20.58 32.23 28.05
C GLU A 141 20.39 31.94 26.56
N ILE A 142 20.14 32.96 25.74
CA ILE A 142 19.93 32.83 24.28
C ILE A 142 21.06 32.03 23.63
N THR A 143 22.31 32.35 23.97
CA THR A 143 23.50 31.68 23.39
C THR A 143 23.48 30.16 23.59
N GLY A 144 22.86 29.67 24.66
CA GLY A 144 22.75 28.24 24.95
C GLY A 144 21.69 27.52 24.12
N TYR A 145 20.63 28.20 23.68
CA TYR A 145 19.48 27.61 23.00
C TYR A 145 19.30 28.09 21.56
N GLU A 146 20.19 28.95 21.07
CA GLU A 146 20.17 29.45 19.70
C GLU A 146 20.23 28.30 18.68
N LEU A 147 19.32 28.34 17.71
CA LEU A 147 19.29 27.47 16.55
C LEU A 147 20.19 28.03 15.45
N LYS A 148 20.85 27.13 14.72
CA LYS A 148 21.69 27.48 13.57
C LYS A 148 21.33 26.62 12.38
N ASP A 149 21.57 27.15 11.19
CA ASP A 149 21.47 26.37 9.97
C ASP A 149 22.34 25.11 10.07
N GLY A 150 21.75 23.95 9.76
CA GLY A 150 22.33 22.62 9.91
C GLY A 150 21.96 21.91 11.21
N ASP A 151 21.38 22.59 12.21
CA ASP A 151 20.83 21.92 13.39
C ASP A 151 19.60 21.10 13.03
N ILE A 152 19.36 20.00 13.75
CA ILE A 152 18.13 19.21 13.59
C ILE A 152 17.36 19.22 14.91
N VAL A 153 16.08 19.57 14.89
CA VAL A 153 15.21 19.47 16.06
C VAL A 153 14.27 18.27 15.93
N ILE A 154 14.08 17.52 17.02
CA ILE A 154 13.24 16.32 17.08
C ILE A 154 12.18 16.50 18.17
N ALA A 155 10.91 16.30 17.81
CA ALA A 155 9.80 16.30 18.74
C ALA A 155 9.85 15.09 19.66
N ARG A 156 9.69 15.33 20.96
CA ARG A 156 9.96 14.31 21.98
C ARG A 156 8.75 13.62 22.61
N THR A 157 7.54 14.11 22.36
CA THR A 157 6.34 13.71 23.14
C THR A 157 5.08 13.62 22.28
N GLY A 158 4.14 12.77 22.71
CA GLY A 158 2.79 12.68 22.13
C GLY A 158 2.76 12.01 20.76
N GLY A 159 1.68 12.24 20.00
CA GLY A 159 1.51 11.68 18.64
C GLY A 159 2.51 12.22 17.60
N THR A 160 3.36 13.16 17.97
CA THR A 160 4.40 13.77 17.12
C THR A 160 5.81 13.33 17.48
N ILE A 161 5.97 12.38 18.43
CA ILE A 161 7.26 11.80 18.78
C ILE A 161 8.06 11.44 17.51
N GLY A 162 9.32 11.83 17.45
CA GLY A 162 10.22 11.53 16.32
C GLY A 162 10.12 12.45 15.12
N LYS A 163 9.09 13.29 15.03
CA LYS A 163 9.01 14.30 13.95
C LYS A 163 10.25 15.18 14.00
N SER A 164 10.97 15.27 12.89
CA SER A 164 12.25 15.97 12.80
C SER A 164 12.22 17.12 11.80
N TYR A 165 12.92 18.20 12.07
CA TYR A 165 13.09 19.33 11.17
C TYR A 165 14.58 19.70 11.07
N LEU A 166 15.08 19.80 9.84
CA LEU A 166 16.41 20.33 9.55
C LEU A 166 16.29 21.85 9.45
N VAL A 167 16.95 22.56 10.36
CA VAL A 167 16.99 24.02 10.37
C VAL A 167 17.81 24.49 9.17
N SER A 168 17.17 25.28 8.31
CA SER A 168 17.80 25.89 7.15
C SER A 168 17.13 27.22 6.83
N GLY A 169 17.89 28.17 6.27
CA GLY A 169 17.35 29.45 5.82
C GLY A 169 16.90 30.33 6.98
N LEU A 170 17.57 30.23 8.13
CA LEU A 170 17.25 31.02 9.31
C LEU A 170 17.58 32.51 9.07
N THR A 171 16.56 33.36 9.10
CA THR A 171 16.70 34.83 8.95
C THR A 171 16.52 35.60 10.25
N HIS A 172 16.10 34.92 11.33
CA HIS A 172 15.77 35.48 12.64
C HIS A 172 16.60 34.83 13.73
N SER A 173 16.86 35.54 14.83
CA SER A 173 17.33 34.86 16.05
C SER A 173 16.22 33.93 16.55
N ALA A 174 16.53 32.66 16.74
CA ALA A 174 15.57 31.65 17.16
C ALA A 174 16.14 30.70 18.21
N VAL A 175 15.29 30.35 19.17
CA VAL A 175 15.48 29.29 20.15
C VAL A 175 14.39 28.23 19.98
N PHE A 176 14.49 27.11 20.69
CA PHE A 176 13.56 25.99 20.56
C PHE A 176 12.95 25.61 21.90
N ALA A 177 11.66 25.25 21.88
CA ALA A 177 10.91 24.88 23.08
C ALA A 177 11.35 23.53 23.67
N SER A 178 11.15 23.33 24.98
CA SER A 178 11.57 22.13 25.74
C SER A 178 10.96 20.79 25.28
N TYR A 179 9.91 20.85 24.46
CA TYR A 179 9.33 19.69 23.78
C TYR A 179 10.08 19.28 22.49
N LEU A 180 11.10 20.04 22.10
CA LEU A 180 12.04 19.71 21.06
C LEU A 180 13.39 19.35 21.68
N ILE A 181 14.07 18.40 21.05
CA ILE A 181 15.47 18.04 21.33
C ILE A 181 16.29 18.39 20.10
N ARG A 182 17.29 19.26 20.26
CA ARG A 182 18.24 19.60 19.20
C ARG A 182 19.34 18.55 19.13
N ILE A 183 19.63 18.09 17.91
CA ILE A 183 20.85 17.39 17.50
C ILE A 183 21.74 18.46 16.87
N GLY A 184 22.76 18.89 17.61
CA GLY A 184 23.61 19.99 17.20
C GLY A 184 24.56 19.60 16.09
N ARG A 185 24.78 20.53 15.14
CA ARG A 185 25.60 20.31 13.94
C ARG A 185 27.10 20.14 14.23
N LEU A 186 27.77 19.43 13.32
CA LEU A 186 29.22 19.40 13.17
C LEU A 186 29.54 19.72 11.71
N ASP A 187 30.60 20.47 11.46
CA ASP A 187 30.99 20.89 10.10
C ASP A 187 31.44 19.70 9.25
N ALA A 188 31.97 18.64 9.88
CA ALA A 188 32.33 17.40 9.19
C ALA A 188 31.12 16.57 8.75
N ILE A 189 29.89 16.87 9.19
CA ILE A 189 28.69 16.09 8.87
C ILE A 189 27.86 16.80 7.80
N PHE A 190 27.38 16.05 6.81
CA PHE A 190 26.37 16.53 5.89
C PHE A 190 24.96 16.36 6.51
N PRO A 191 24.29 17.46 6.93
CA PRO A 191 23.05 17.36 7.71
C PRO A 191 21.88 16.77 6.92
N ASN A 192 21.83 16.98 5.60
CA ASN A 192 20.76 16.43 4.77
C ASN A 192 20.75 14.90 4.75
N PHE A 193 21.92 14.24 4.80
CA PHE A 193 21.99 12.79 4.92
C PHE A 193 21.44 12.31 6.28
N THR A 194 21.73 13.05 7.36
CA THR A 194 21.12 12.79 8.67
C THR A 194 19.60 12.93 8.61
N LYS A 195 19.07 13.95 7.90
CA LYS A 195 17.62 14.10 7.69
C LYS A 195 17.02 12.94 6.89
N VAL A 196 17.70 12.44 5.85
CA VAL A 196 17.28 11.21 5.14
C VAL A 196 17.18 10.03 6.09
N PHE A 197 18.17 9.84 6.97
CA PHE A 197 18.12 8.81 8.01
C PHE A 197 16.92 8.97 8.95
N LEU A 198 16.64 10.18 9.42
CA LEU A 198 15.50 10.46 10.31
C LEU A 198 14.13 10.30 9.63
N GLY A 199 14.09 10.17 8.30
CA GLY A 199 12.89 9.79 7.56
C GLY A 199 12.73 8.28 7.35
N SER A 200 13.79 7.49 7.56
CA SER A 200 13.80 6.04 7.27
C SER A 200 12.97 5.22 8.27
N GLN A 201 12.44 4.08 7.82
CA GLN A 201 11.75 3.13 8.69
C GLN A 201 12.69 2.57 9.75
N PHE A 202 13.97 2.41 9.42
CA PHE A 202 14.99 2.02 10.38
C PHE A 202 15.11 2.99 11.58
N TYR A 203 15.06 4.30 11.36
CA TYR A 203 15.01 5.28 12.45
C TYR A 203 13.77 5.11 13.32
N TRP A 204 12.59 5.05 12.69
CA TRP A 204 11.31 4.95 13.40
C TRP A 204 11.21 3.69 14.26
N LYS A 205 11.69 2.55 13.75
CA LYS A 205 11.74 1.28 14.52
C LYS A 205 12.60 1.41 15.78
N GLN A 206 13.80 1.98 15.66
CA GLN A 206 14.67 2.21 16.82
C GLN A 206 14.04 3.19 17.81
N LEU A 207 13.39 4.24 17.31
CA LEU A 207 12.74 5.25 18.14
C LEU A 207 11.60 4.65 18.97
N TYR A 208 10.70 3.88 18.36
CA TYR A 208 9.57 3.27 19.05
C TYR A 208 10.01 2.19 20.04
N ALA A 209 11.01 1.38 19.69
CA ALA A 209 11.58 0.38 20.60
C ALA A 209 12.17 1.00 21.88
N ASN A 210 12.63 2.25 21.80
CA ASN A 210 13.19 3.01 22.92
C ASN A 210 12.21 4.03 23.54
N SER A 211 10.95 4.07 23.08
CA SER A 211 9.94 4.99 23.61
C SER A 211 9.32 4.46 24.90
N MET A 212 9.02 5.36 25.85
CA MET A 212 8.40 5.01 27.14
C MET A 212 6.98 5.59 27.24
N GLY A 213 6.06 4.84 27.88
CA GLY A 213 4.69 5.27 28.22
C GLY A 213 3.60 4.72 27.28
N THR A 214 2.56 4.10 27.85
CA THR A 214 1.46 3.45 27.09
C THR A 214 0.39 4.43 26.58
N GLY A 215 0.23 5.61 27.22
CA GLY A 215 -0.77 6.62 26.85
C GLY A 215 -0.22 7.84 26.09
N GLN A 216 1.04 8.23 26.34
CA GLN A 216 1.77 9.27 25.59
C GLN A 216 3.23 8.82 25.42
N PRO A 217 3.63 8.35 24.23
CA PRO A 217 5.00 7.95 24.01
C PRO A 217 5.94 9.15 24.14
N ASN A 218 7.06 8.97 24.83
CA ASN A 218 8.11 9.97 24.99
C ASN A 218 9.48 9.38 24.64
N VAL A 219 10.33 10.18 23.99
CA VAL A 219 11.75 9.85 23.77
C VAL A 219 12.62 10.86 24.51
N ASN A 220 13.71 10.37 25.09
CA ASN A 220 14.67 11.22 25.80
C ASN A 220 16.00 11.37 25.02
N GLY A 221 16.81 12.36 25.41
CA GLY A 221 18.08 12.65 24.74
C GLY A 221 19.10 11.51 24.85
N THR A 222 19.02 10.68 25.89
CA THR A 222 19.90 9.49 26.01
C THR A 222 19.54 8.43 24.96
N ALA A 223 18.25 8.16 24.78
CA ALA A 223 17.76 7.27 23.73
C ALA A 223 18.15 7.78 22.34
N LEU A 224 17.96 9.08 22.07
CA LEU A 224 18.37 9.69 20.79
C LEU A 224 19.87 9.56 20.55
N LYS A 225 20.72 9.79 21.56
CA LYS A 225 22.19 9.63 21.42
C LYS A 225 22.58 8.21 21.00
N GLY A 226 21.86 7.20 21.48
CA GLY A 226 22.14 5.78 21.24
C GLY A 226 21.64 5.24 19.91
N LEU A 227 20.84 6.00 19.15
CA LEU A 227 20.33 5.54 17.86
C LEU A 227 21.48 5.23 16.91
N LEU A 228 21.45 4.04 16.33
CA LEU A 228 22.42 3.60 15.33
C LEU A 228 22.11 4.25 14.00
N ILE A 229 23.15 4.83 13.39
CA ILE A 229 23.09 5.43 12.06
C ILE A 229 24.17 4.79 11.18
N PRO A 230 23.80 4.30 9.98
CA PRO A 230 24.77 3.87 8.99
C PRO A 230 25.35 5.10 8.28
N LEU A 231 26.66 5.29 8.37
CA LEU A 231 27.35 6.39 7.71
C LEU A 231 27.99 5.92 6.41
N ALA A 232 27.61 6.57 5.32
CA ALA A 232 28.24 6.43 4.01
C ALA A 232 29.49 7.33 3.90
N PRO A 233 30.40 7.05 2.96
CA PRO A 233 31.37 8.03 2.43
C PRO A 233 30.72 9.38 2.12
N MET A 234 31.44 10.49 2.34
CA MET A 234 30.88 11.84 2.17
C MET A 234 30.34 12.09 0.75
N GLU A 235 31.10 11.72 -0.28
CA GLU A 235 30.67 11.85 -1.67
C GLU A 235 29.43 11.01 -1.97
N GLU A 236 29.34 9.80 -1.40
CA GLU A 236 28.16 8.96 -1.54
C GLU A 236 26.94 9.56 -0.82
N GLN A 237 27.12 10.20 0.34
CA GLN A 237 26.02 10.91 1.04
C GLN A 237 25.39 11.99 0.14
N HIS A 238 26.20 12.78 -0.58
CA HIS A 238 25.71 13.77 -1.54
C HIS A 238 24.93 13.12 -2.69
N ARG A 239 25.46 12.03 -3.26
CA ARG A 239 24.78 11.29 -4.33
C ARG A 239 23.46 10.68 -3.86
N ILE A 240 23.41 10.16 -2.63
CA ILE A 240 22.20 9.60 -2.02
C ILE A 240 21.15 10.69 -1.85
N VAL A 241 21.49 11.82 -1.22
CA VAL A 241 20.53 12.91 -0.97
C VAL A 241 19.97 13.44 -2.29
N ALA A 242 20.83 13.73 -3.27
CA ALA A 242 20.38 14.18 -4.60
C ALA A 242 19.40 13.18 -5.25
N LYS A 243 19.65 11.87 -5.09
CA LYS A 243 18.76 10.84 -5.63
C LYS A 243 17.45 10.71 -4.85
N VAL A 244 17.48 10.87 -3.52
CA VAL A 244 16.27 10.91 -2.70
C VAL A 244 15.40 12.09 -3.14
N ASP A 245 15.96 13.29 -3.27
CA ASP A 245 15.23 14.50 -3.66
C ASP A 245 14.57 14.35 -5.05
N GLU A 246 15.31 13.80 -6.02
CA GLU A 246 14.80 13.49 -7.36
C GLU A 246 13.58 12.55 -7.30
N LEU A 247 13.68 11.47 -6.50
CA LEU A 247 12.63 10.46 -6.38
C LEU A 247 11.43 10.94 -5.55
N MET A 248 11.65 11.78 -4.54
CA MET A 248 10.56 12.40 -3.77
C MET A 248 9.78 13.38 -4.64
N THR A 249 10.46 14.17 -5.47
CA THR A 249 9.80 15.05 -6.46
C THR A 249 9.01 14.25 -7.49
N LEU A 250 9.50 13.07 -7.89
CA LEU A 250 8.72 12.14 -8.73
C LEU A 250 7.47 11.65 -7.99
N CYS A 251 7.58 11.30 -6.70
CA CYS A 251 6.43 10.90 -5.87
C CYS A 251 5.40 12.02 -5.76
N ASP A 252 5.83 13.27 -5.52
CA ASP A 252 4.94 14.45 -5.45
C ASP A 252 4.15 14.62 -6.77
N ARG A 253 4.84 14.50 -7.91
CA ARG A 253 4.19 14.59 -9.23
C ARG A 253 3.18 13.46 -9.48
N MET A 254 3.51 12.23 -9.07
CA MET A 254 2.59 11.10 -9.21
C MET A 254 1.35 11.26 -8.32
N GLU A 255 1.51 11.75 -7.08
CA GLU A 255 0.38 12.04 -6.18
C GLU A 255 -0.53 13.13 -6.77
N ALA A 256 0.05 14.22 -7.29
CA ALA A 256 -0.71 15.29 -7.94
C ALA A 256 -1.46 14.77 -9.19
N GLN A 257 -0.79 14.00 -10.05
CA GLN A 257 -1.40 13.42 -11.24
C GLN A 257 -2.54 12.44 -10.89
N GLN A 258 -2.39 11.67 -9.82
CA GLN A 258 -3.44 10.76 -9.36
C GLN A 258 -4.65 11.55 -8.85
N ALA A 259 -4.44 12.60 -8.05
CA ALA A 259 -5.51 13.46 -7.55
C ALA A 259 -6.27 14.15 -8.70
N ASP A 260 -5.55 14.68 -9.68
CA ASP A 260 -6.13 15.30 -10.88
C ASP A 260 -6.95 14.30 -11.69
N SER A 261 -6.41 13.08 -11.89
CA SER A 261 -7.10 12.01 -12.61
C SER A 261 -8.37 11.55 -11.88
N GLU A 262 -8.34 11.44 -10.55
CA GLU A 262 -9.51 11.07 -9.75
C GLU A 262 -10.59 12.17 -9.80
N SER A 263 -10.19 13.44 -9.74
CA SER A 263 -11.11 14.58 -9.86
C SER A 263 -11.76 14.65 -11.25
N ALA A 264 -10.96 14.54 -12.32
CA ALA A 264 -11.47 14.55 -13.69
C ALA A 264 -12.40 13.37 -13.96
N HIS A 265 -12.06 12.17 -13.45
CA HIS A 265 -12.90 11.00 -13.55
C HIS A 265 -14.24 11.19 -12.82
N ALA A 266 -14.23 11.71 -11.59
CA ALA A 266 -15.45 11.99 -10.85
C ALA A 266 -16.36 12.99 -11.57
N GLN A 267 -15.79 14.06 -12.13
CA GLN A 267 -16.53 15.05 -12.91
C GLN A 267 -17.13 14.44 -14.19
N LEU A 268 -16.37 13.62 -14.91
CA LEU A 268 -16.86 12.96 -16.12
C LEU A 268 -18.04 12.03 -15.82
N VAL A 269 -17.93 11.20 -14.78
CA VAL A 269 -19.02 10.30 -14.36
C VAL A 269 -20.26 11.09 -13.99
N GLN A 270 -20.11 12.18 -13.23
CA GLN A 270 -21.22 13.06 -12.85
C GLN A 270 -21.93 13.64 -14.08
N VAL A 271 -21.19 14.26 -14.99
CA VAL A 271 -21.76 14.89 -16.19
C VAL A 271 -22.51 13.87 -17.07
N LEU A 272 -21.94 12.68 -17.27
CA LEU A 272 -22.59 11.65 -18.07
C LEU A 272 -23.86 11.12 -17.40
N LEU A 273 -23.86 10.91 -16.09
CA LEU A 273 -25.05 10.48 -15.37
C LEU A 273 -26.14 11.56 -15.31
N ASP A 274 -25.76 12.84 -15.19
CA ASP A 274 -26.70 13.96 -15.24
C ASP A 274 -27.32 14.09 -16.64
N SER A 275 -26.58 13.80 -17.71
CA SER A 275 -27.14 13.80 -19.07
C SER A 275 -28.27 12.76 -19.26
N LEU A 276 -28.27 11.65 -18.50
CA LEU A 276 -29.36 10.69 -18.53
C LEU A 276 -30.63 11.23 -17.87
N THR A 277 -30.51 11.90 -16.74
CA THR A 277 -31.66 12.43 -16.00
C THR A 277 -32.25 13.64 -16.72
N GLN A 278 -31.41 14.45 -17.36
CA GLN A 278 -31.81 15.64 -18.12
C GLN A 278 -32.19 15.37 -19.58
N ALA A 279 -32.13 14.10 -20.03
CA ALA A 279 -32.46 13.73 -21.41
C ALA A 279 -33.87 14.21 -21.78
N SER A 280 -33.94 14.93 -22.90
CA SER A 280 -35.13 15.66 -23.37
C SER A 280 -36.18 14.75 -24.00
N ASP A 281 -35.75 13.68 -24.67
CA ASP A 281 -36.62 12.67 -25.26
C ASP A 281 -36.01 11.26 -25.19
N ALA A 282 -36.76 10.27 -25.69
CA ALA A 282 -36.35 8.86 -25.67
C ALA A 282 -35.11 8.56 -26.55
N THR A 283 -34.89 9.33 -27.62
CA THR A 283 -33.74 9.17 -28.52
C THR A 283 -32.46 9.70 -27.88
N ASP A 284 -32.56 10.89 -27.28
CA ASP A 284 -31.51 11.52 -26.48
C ASP A 284 -31.12 10.61 -25.30
N PHE A 285 -32.11 10.07 -24.58
CA PHE A 285 -31.89 9.12 -23.49
C PHE A 285 -31.17 7.84 -23.97
N ALA A 286 -31.63 7.23 -25.06
CA ALA A 286 -31.02 6.02 -25.61
C ALA A 286 -29.55 6.25 -26.04
N THR A 287 -29.27 7.42 -26.62
CA THR A 287 -27.92 7.82 -27.04
C THR A 287 -26.99 7.98 -25.83
N ASN A 288 -27.43 8.72 -24.81
CA ASN A 288 -26.65 8.94 -23.58
C ASN A 288 -26.43 7.62 -22.81
N TRP A 289 -27.44 6.75 -22.79
CA TRP A 289 -27.33 5.41 -22.21
C TRP A 289 -26.34 4.53 -22.96
N GLN A 290 -26.38 4.54 -24.29
CA GLN A 290 -25.45 3.76 -25.10
C GLN A 290 -23.99 4.20 -24.87
N CYS A 291 -23.73 5.50 -24.82
CA CYS A 291 -22.40 6.04 -24.50
C CYS A 291 -21.89 5.54 -23.13
N LEU A 292 -22.73 5.61 -22.09
CA LEU A 292 -22.41 5.09 -20.76
C LEU A 292 -22.17 3.58 -20.76
N ALA A 293 -22.97 2.81 -21.49
CA ALA A 293 -22.85 1.37 -21.57
C ALA A 293 -21.54 0.94 -22.25
N GLU A 294 -21.15 1.61 -23.35
CA GLU A 294 -19.90 1.35 -24.06
C GLU A 294 -18.68 1.62 -23.16
N HIS A 295 -18.76 2.63 -22.29
CA HIS A 295 -17.68 3.05 -21.39
C HIS A 295 -17.84 2.58 -19.93
N PHE A 296 -18.78 1.66 -19.66
CA PHE A 296 -19.14 1.25 -18.30
C PHE A 296 -17.93 0.79 -17.46
N HIS A 297 -17.08 -0.03 -18.07
CA HIS A 297 -15.89 -0.61 -17.43
C HIS A 297 -14.80 0.42 -17.09
N THR A 298 -14.80 1.58 -17.76
CA THR A 298 -13.90 2.69 -17.44
C THR A 298 -14.49 3.68 -16.45
N LEU A 299 -15.81 3.86 -16.46
CA LEU A 299 -16.51 4.86 -15.67
C LEU A 299 -16.80 4.40 -14.24
N PHE A 300 -17.10 3.12 -14.03
CA PHE A 300 -17.51 2.60 -12.73
C PHE A 300 -16.39 1.79 -12.06
N THR A 301 -15.24 2.45 -11.89
CA THR A 301 -14.00 1.86 -11.33
C THR A 301 -13.69 2.35 -9.92
N THR A 302 -14.57 3.16 -9.33
CA THR A 302 -14.41 3.70 -7.97
C THR A 302 -15.68 3.53 -7.16
N GLU A 303 -15.56 3.37 -5.85
CA GLU A 303 -16.72 3.29 -4.96
C GLU A 303 -17.67 4.51 -5.09
N PRO A 304 -17.18 5.77 -5.11
CA PRO A 304 -18.03 6.94 -5.34
C PRO A 304 -18.78 6.90 -6.67
N SER A 305 -18.14 6.45 -7.77
CA SER A 305 -18.80 6.35 -9.08
C SER A 305 -19.98 5.36 -9.07
N ILE A 306 -19.85 4.25 -8.35
CA ILE A 306 -20.91 3.24 -8.21
C ILE A 306 -22.05 3.77 -7.33
N ASP A 307 -21.72 4.48 -6.25
CA ASP A 307 -22.75 5.07 -5.39
C ASP A 307 -23.53 6.16 -6.12
N LEU A 308 -22.88 6.93 -6.99
CA LEU A 308 -23.54 7.89 -7.87
C LEU A 308 -24.43 7.18 -8.90
N LEU A 309 -23.95 6.10 -9.53
CA LEU A 309 -24.78 5.28 -10.43
C LEU A 309 -26.05 4.78 -9.73
N LYS A 310 -25.95 4.29 -8.49
CA LYS A 310 -27.13 3.86 -7.72
C LYS A 310 -28.14 5.00 -7.54
N GLN A 311 -27.67 6.20 -7.23
CA GLN A 311 -28.53 7.37 -7.09
C GLN A 311 -29.20 7.73 -8.42
N THR A 312 -28.46 7.71 -9.52
CA THR A 312 -29.01 7.96 -10.87
C THR A 312 -30.03 6.91 -11.27
N LEU A 313 -29.75 5.62 -11.05
CA LEU A 313 -30.72 4.54 -11.30
C LEU A 313 -32.01 4.74 -10.50
N MET A 314 -31.89 5.19 -9.26
CA MET A 314 -33.04 5.52 -8.42
C MET A 314 -33.84 6.68 -9.01
N GLN A 315 -33.15 7.73 -9.48
CA GLN A 315 -33.78 8.87 -10.11
C GLN A 315 -34.51 8.47 -11.41
N LEU A 316 -33.88 7.65 -12.25
CA LEU A 316 -34.49 7.14 -13.48
C LEU A 316 -35.69 6.24 -13.19
N ALA A 317 -35.66 5.47 -12.09
CA ALA A 317 -36.80 4.66 -11.65
C ALA A 317 -38.01 5.54 -11.32
N VAL A 318 -37.81 6.61 -10.53
CA VAL A 318 -38.91 7.50 -10.13
C VAL A 318 -39.43 8.39 -11.25
N MET A 319 -38.63 8.58 -12.31
CA MET A 319 -39.03 9.26 -13.55
C MET A 319 -39.71 8.32 -14.56
N GLY A 320 -39.83 7.02 -14.27
CA GLY A 320 -40.41 6.04 -15.19
C GLY A 320 -39.56 5.76 -16.43
N LYS A 321 -38.27 6.10 -16.40
CA LYS A 321 -37.32 5.88 -17.51
C LYS A 321 -36.56 4.56 -17.40
N LEU A 322 -36.77 3.77 -16.33
CA LEU A 322 -35.98 2.56 -16.05
C LEU A 322 -36.53 1.26 -16.67
N VAL A 323 -37.85 1.17 -16.87
CA VAL A 323 -38.52 0.00 -17.44
C VAL A 323 -39.48 0.43 -18.55
N PRO A 324 -39.77 -0.44 -19.55
CA PRO A 324 -40.77 -0.13 -20.56
C PRO A 324 -42.19 -0.09 -19.97
N GLN A 325 -43.01 0.83 -20.48
CA GLN A 325 -44.45 0.90 -20.19
C GLN A 325 -45.18 -0.26 -20.90
N ASP A 326 -46.17 -0.87 -20.23
CA ASP A 326 -47.02 -1.90 -20.81
C ASP A 326 -48.43 -1.33 -21.08
N PRO A 327 -48.88 -1.24 -22.35
CA PRO A 327 -50.21 -0.75 -22.69
C PRO A 327 -51.36 -1.58 -22.11
N ASN A 328 -51.12 -2.80 -21.65
CA ASN A 328 -52.12 -3.67 -21.03
C ASN A 328 -52.26 -3.45 -19.52
N ASP A 329 -51.40 -2.63 -18.90
CA ASP A 329 -51.55 -2.29 -17.50
C ASP A 329 -52.81 -1.45 -17.25
N GLU A 330 -53.41 -1.61 -16.07
CA GLU A 330 -54.43 -0.68 -15.58
C GLU A 330 -53.85 0.74 -15.52
N SER A 331 -54.54 1.72 -16.11
CA SER A 331 -54.06 3.11 -16.09
C SER A 331 -53.98 3.66 -14.66
N ALA A 332 -53.03 4.57 -14.41
CA ALA A 332 -52.93 5.21 -13.10
C ALA A 332 -54.25 5.90 -12.70
N SER A 333 -54.99 6.48 -13.66
CA SER A 333 -56.30 7.11 -13.41
C SER A 333 -57.32 6.16 -12.77
N GLU A 334 -57.43 4.92 -13.25
CA GLU A 334 -58.35 3.93 -12.69
C GLU A 334 -57.87 3.48 -11.31
N PHE A 335 -56.57 3.34 -11.13
CA PHE A 335 -55.99 3.01 -9.83
C PHE A 335 -56.25 4.11 -8.79
N VAL A 336 -56.08 5.40 -9.14
CA VAL A 336 -56.41 6.55 -8.28
C VAL A 336 -57.88 6.52 -7.86
N LYS A 337 -58.80 6.27 -8.79
CA LYS A 337 -60.24 6.18 -8.48
C LYS A 337 -60.52 5.08 -7.45
N ARG A 338 -59.88 3.90 -7.59
CA ARG A 338 -59.98 2.80 -6.63
C ARG A 338 -59.44 3.23 -5.26
N ILE A 339 -58.28 3.88 -5.21
CA ILE A 339 -57.68 4.37 -3.97
C ILE A 339 -58.59 5.39 -3.27
N GLN A 340 -59.12 6.36 -4.00
CA GLN A 340 -60.00 7.40 -3.44
C GLN A 340 -61.30 6.80 -2.90
N ALA A 341 -61.91 5.85 -3.61
CA ALA A 341 -63.12 5.15 -3.16
C ALA A 341 -62.87 4.37 -1.85
N GLU A 342 -61.77 3.61 -1.79
CA GLU A 342 -61.42 2.84 -0.58
C GLU A 342 -61.03 3.77 0.58
N LYS A 343 -60.35 4.88 0.30
CA LYS A 343 -60.03 5.90 1.30
C LYS A 343 -61.27 6.51 1.93
N GLN A 344 -62.28 6.83 1.12
CA GLN A 344 -63.57 7.34 1.62
C GLN A 344 -64.28 6.32 2.52
N SER A 345 -64.31 5.05 2.10
CA SER A 345 -64.85 3.94 2.91
C SER A 345 -64.10 3.76 4.24
N TYR A 346 -62.76 3.79 4.18
CA TYR A 346 -61.89 3.69 5.35
C TYR A 346 -62.12 4.85 6.33
N LEU A 347 -62.17 6.09 5.84
CA LEU A 347 -62.42 7.28 6.66
C LEU A 347 -63.81 7.27 7.30
N ALA A 348 -64.83 6.76 6.60
CA ALA A 348 -66.19 6.63 7.14
C ALA A 348 -66.28 5.58 8.27
N LYS A 349 -65.52 4.48 8.16
CA LYS A 349 -65.47 3.42 9.19
C LYS A 349 -64.59 3.79 10.37
N SER A 350 -63.48 4.47 10.12
CA SER A 350 -62.61 4.96 11.18
C SER A 350 -63.33 6.11 11.91
N LYS A 351 -63.46 6.06 13.23
CA LYS A 351 -63.88 7.24 14.03
C LYS A 351 -62.81 8.35 14.03
N ALA A 352 -62.01 8.47 12.96
CA ALA A 352 -60.95 9.44 12.82
C ALA A 352 -61.54 10.83 12.67
N ARG A 353 -60.88 11.82 13.29
CA ARG A 353 -61.25 13.22 13.15
C ARG A 353 -61.07 13.63 11.69
N LYS A 354 -62.11 14.17 11.05
CA LYS A 354 -62.05 14.64 9.66
C LYS A 354 -60.85 15.59 9.50
N GLN A 355 -59.88 15.22 8.67
CA GLN A 355 -58.74 16.09 8.38
C GLN A 355 -59.24 17.25 7.53
N LYS A 356 -58.65 18.44 7.72
CA LYS A 356 -58.96 19.59 6.86
C LYS A 356 -58.43 19.30 5.46
N ASP A 357 -59.24 19.58 4.45
CA ASP A 357 -58.84 19.48 3.05
C ASP A 357 -57.61 20.37 2.82
N LEU A 358 -56.70 19.90 1.96
CA LEU A 358 -55.56 20.69 1.52
C LEU A 358 -56.07 21.93 0.78
N ALA A 359 -55.44 23.08 1.04
CA ALA A 359 -55.78 24.31 0.32
C ALA A 359 -55.29 24.20 -1.13
N ALA A 360 -56.04 24.76 -2.07
CA ALA A 360 -55.77 24.60 -3.51
C ALA A 360 -54.42 25.20 -3.96
N ASP A 361 -53.88 26.15 -3.19
CA ASP A 361 -52.59 26.81 -3.38
C ASP A 361 -51.38 25.99 -2.88
N LEU A 362 -51.61 24.85 -2.21
CA LEU A 362 -50.55 23.99 -1.69
C LEU A 362 -50.19 22.82 -2.61
N GLN A 363 -50.75 22.74 -3.83
CA GLN A 363 -50.40 21.74 -4.84
C GLN A 363 -49.00 22.07 -5.42
N PRO A 364 -47.94 21.30 -5.14
CA PRO A 364 -46.62 21.56 -5.70
C PRO A 364 -46.60 21.23 -7.19
N GLU A 365 -45.91 22.06 -7.96
CA GLU A 365 -45.68 21.80 -9.38
C GLU A 365 -44.91 20.47 -9.55
N PRO A 366 -45.28 19.64 -10.54
CA PRO A 366 -44.53 18.44 -10.89
C PRO A 366 -43.04 18.76 -11.10
N PRO A 367 -42.12 18.06 -10.42
CA PRO A 367 -40.68 18.32 -10.56
C PRO A 367 -40.10 17.89 -11.92
N PHE A 368 -40.80 17.03 -12.65
CA PHE A 368 -40.41 16.51 -13.96
C PHE A 368 -41.62 15.92 -14.71
N ASP A 369 -41.46 15.73 -16.01
CA ASP A 369 -42.44 15.03 -16.85
C ASP A 369 -42.44 13.53 -16.57
N VAL A 370 -43.64 12.94 -16.50
CA VAL A 370 -43.85 11.51 -16.30
C VAL A 370 -44.34 10.82 -17.58
N PRO A 371 -44.08 9.51 -17.76
CA PRO A 371 -44.52 8.77 -18.94
C PRO A 371 -46.04 8.77 -19.14
N ALA A 372 -46.47 8.49 -20.36
CA ALA A 372 -47.88 8.27 -20.67
C ALA A 372 -48.44 7.11 -19.81
N GLY A 373 -49.55 7.36 -19.13
CA GLY A 373 -50.19 6.39 -18.23
C GLY A 373 -49.91 6.62 -16.75
N TRP A 374 -48.97 7.50 -16.40
CA TRP A 374 -48.72 7.94 -15.03
C TRP A 374 -49.56 9.18 -14.69
N GLU A 375 -49.83 9.37 -13.39
CA GLU A 375 -50.49 10.57 -12.89
C GLU A 375 -49.76 11.17 -11.71
N TRP A 376 -49.67 12.50 -11.68
CA TRP A 376 -49.25 13.22 -10.49
C TRP A 376 -50.42 13.35 -9.52
N GLN A 377 -50.19 12.95 -8.28
CA GLN A 377 -51.11 13.03 -7.16
C GLN A 377 -50.41 13.69 -5.97
N THR A 378 -51.12 14.04 -4.92
CA THR A 378 -50.46 14.36 -3.64
C THR A 378 -50.35 13.10 -2.77
N ILE A 379 -49.44 13.09 -1.80
CA ILE A 379 -49.40 12.02 -0.79
C ILE A 379 -50.77 11.84 -0.11
N ASP A 380 -51.52 12.93 0.09
CA ASP A 380 -52.87 12.84 0.64
C ASP A 380 -53.90 12.25 -0.32
N ASP A 381 -53.70 12.25 -1.63
CA ASP A 381 -54.65 11.60 -2.54
C ASP A 381 -54.52 10.08 -2.48
N VAL A 382 -53.29 9.58 -2.27
CA VAL A 382 -52.97 8.14 -2.32
C VAL A 382 -52.83 7.47 -0.95
N LEU A 383 -52.43 8.20 0.08
CA LEU A 383 -52.12 7.64 1.41
C LEU A 383 -52.91 8.35 2.51
N HIS A 384 -53.16 7.63 3.61
CA HIS A 384 -53.71 8.20 4.83
C HIS A 384 -52.60 8.50 5.82
N VAL A 385 -52.30 9.80 6.00
CA VAL A 385 -51.21 10.28 6.87
C VAL A 385 -51.71 10.60 8.27
N THR A 386 -51.01 10.14 9.29
CA THR A 386 -51.32 10.40 10.70
C THR A 386 -50.06 10.67 11.54
N GLY A 387 -50.18 11.57 12.50
CA GLY A 387 -49.16 11.77 13.55
C GLY A 387 -49.20 10.67 14.62
N GLY A 388 -48.08 10.51 15.31
CA GLY A 388 -47.91 9.53 16.38
C GLY A 388 -48.26 10.03 17.79
N VAL A 389 -47.86 9.23 18.77
CA VAL A 389 -48.05 9.49 20.20
C VAL A 389 -47.28 10.74 20.62
N THR A 390 -47.98 11.71 21.22
CA THR A 390 -47.35 12.88 21.86
C THR A 390 -46.91 12.52 23.28
N LEU A 391 -45.60 12.59 23.53
CA LEU A 391 -45.03 12.33 24.85
C LEU A 391 -45.34 13.47 25.84
N GLY A 392 -45.48 13.15 27.13
CA GLY A 392 -45.64 14.13 28.20
C GLY A 392 -47.03 14.78 28.33
N ARG A 393 -48.04 14.31 27.59
CA ARG A 393 -49.44 14.78 27.74
C ARG A 393 -50.09 14.21 29.00
N LYS A 394 -51.06 14.95 29.58
CA LYS A 394 -51.85 14.46 30.72
C LYS A 394 -52.80 13.33 30.28
N LEU A 395 -52.67 12.14 30.88
CA LEU A 395 -53.40 10.93 30.44
C LEU A 395 -54.72 10.66 31.20
N GLY A 396 -55.02 11.38 32.27
CA GLY A 396 -56.38 11.52 32.84
C GLY A 396 -57.01 10.26 33.43
N GLY A 397 -56.30 9.51 34.29
CA GLY A 397 -56.87 8.38 35.05
C GLY A 397 -57.33 7.17 34.22
N ARG A 398 -57.04 7.16 32.91
CA ARG A 398 -57.35 6.06 31.99
C ARG A 398 -56.41 4.86 32.23
N LYS A 399 -56.86 3.65 31.89
CA LYS A 399 -56.02 2.44 31.95
C LYS A 399 -54.91 2.54 30.91
N LEU A 400 -53.66 2.49 31.38
CA LEU A 400 -52.47 2.63 30.55
C LEU A 400 -51.87 1.27 30.23
N LEU A 401 -51.36 1.14 29.02
CA LEU A 401 -50.56 0.01 28.57
C LEU A 401 -49.18 0.54 28.14
N SER A 402 -48.13 -0.15 28.56
CA SER A 402 -46.78 0.07 28.03
C SER A 402 -46.65 -0.65 26.69
N LYS A 403 -46.27 0.08 25.65
CA LYS A 403 -46.02 -0.47 24.31
C LYS A 403 -44.71 0.09 23.74
N PRO A 404 -43.95 -0.67 22.95
CA PRO A 404 -42.77 -0.15 22.28
C PRO A 404 -43.17 0.89 21.23
N TYR A 405 -42.31 1.87 20.97
CA TYR A 405 -42.54 2.88 19.95
C TYR A 405 -41.27 3.32 19.22
N LEU A 406 -41.45 3.73 17.97
CA LEU A 406 -40.40 4.29 17.12
C LEU A 406 -40.27 5.80 17.28
N ARG A 407 -39.02 6.25 17.35
CA ARG A 407 -38.61 7.66 17.39
C ARG A 407 -37.86 8.02 16.11
N VAL A 408 -37.57 9.31 15.93
CA VAL A 408 -36.77 9.81 14.80
C VAL A 408 -35.45 9.05 14.63
N ALA A 409 -34.77 8.71 15.74
CA ALA A 409 -33.52 7.94 15.72
C ALA A 409 -33.67 6.53 15.13
N ASN A 410 -34.88 5.95 15.18
CA ASN A 410 -35.14 4.61 14.68
C ASN A 410 -35.44 4.58 13.17
N VAL A 411 -35.77 5.72 12.55
CA VAL A 411 -36.15 5.78 11.13
C VAL A 411 -34.99 6.33 10.31
N GLN A 412 -34.41 5.48 9.47
CA GLN A 412 -33.36 5.84 8.51
C GLN A 412 -33.90 5.74 7.08
N ARG A 413 -33.17 6.23 6.08
CA ARG A 413 -33.62 6.10 4.67
C ARG A 413 -33.56 4.63 4.27
N GLY A 414 -34.72 4.05 3.96
CA GLY A 414 -34.88 2.67 3.50
C GLY A 414 -34.66 1.58 4.55
N ARG A 415 -34.47 1.94 5.83
CA ARG A 415 -34.27 0.95 6.91
C ARG A 415 -34.69 1.47 8.29
N LEU A 416 -35.00 0.54 9.18
CA LEU A 416 -35.30 0.80 10.59
C LEU A 416 -34.14 0.36 11.49
N GLU A 417 -33.80 1.20 12.47
CA GLU A 417 -32.84 0.91 13.54
C GLU A 417 -33.57 0.36 14.76
N MET A 418 -33.37 -0.93 15.02
CA MET A 418 -34.13 -1.73 15.98
C MET A 418 -33.34 -2.13 17.23
N GLU A 419 -32.04 -1.81 17.33
CA GLU A 419 -31.22 -2.18 18.49
C GLU A 419 -31.71 -1.51 19.80
N ARG A 420 -32.27 -0.30 19.69
CA ARG A 420 -32.68 0.52 20.85
C ARG A 420 -34.10 1.03 20.69
N ILE A 421 -35.06 0.17 21.05
CA ILE A 421 -36.48 0.50 21.12
C ILE A 421 -36.84 0.92 22.54
N LYS A 422 -37.64 1.99 22.66
CA LYS A 422 -38.16 2.47 23.94
C LYS A 422 -39.64 2.12 24.05
N GLU A 423 -40.14 2.13 25.27
CA GLU A 423 -41.57 1.99 25.55
C GLU A 423 -42.22 3.33 25.91
N VAL A 424 -43.52 3.41 25.67
CA VAL A 424 -44.37 4.55 26.03
C VAL A 424 -45.67 4.03 26.65
N GLU A 425 -46.14 4.72 27.68
CA GLU A 425 -47.47 4.47 28.25
C GLU A 425 -48.53 5.20 27.43
N VAL A 426 -49.51 4.44 26.94
CA VAL A 426 -50.66 4.96 26.20
C VAL A 426 -51.97 4.38 26.75
N PRO A 427 -53.07 5.16 26.74
CA PRO A 427 -54.39 4.64 27.07
C PRO A 427 -54.76 3.44 26.18
N GLU A 428 -55.31 2.39 26.77
CA GLU A 428 -55.70 1.14 26.06
C GLU A 428 -56.60 1.41 24.85
N ASP A 429 -57.51 2.38 24.96
CA ASP A 429 -58.42 2.81 23.89
C ASP A 429 -57.73 3.57 22.73
N GLU A 430 -56.50 4.03 22.94
CA GLU A 430 -55.70 4.75 21.93
C GLU A 430 -54.61 3.87 21.28
N VAL A 431 -54.36 2.65 21.74
CA VAL A 431 -53.31 1.77 21.19
C VAL A 431 -53.53 1.52 19.70
N GLU A 432 -54.73 1.10 19.32
CA GLU A 432 -55.08 0.76 17.93
C GLU A 432 -54.89 1.95 16.98
N LYS A 433 -55.05 3.18 17.48
CA LYS A 433 -54.89 4.41 16.69
C LYS A 433 -53.47 4.58 16.15
N TYR A 434 -52.47 4.29 16.97
CA TYR A 434 -51.04 4.49 16.67
C TYR A 434 -50.32 3.21 16.30
N LEU A 435 -51.01 2.07 16.28
CA LEU A 435 -50.43 0.78 15.96
C LEU A 435 -49.93 0.75 14.50
N LEU A 436 -48.67 0.34 14.35
CA LEU A 436 -48.04 0.09 13.06
C LEU A 436 -48.50 -1.26 12.50
N ARG A 437 -48.66 -1.30 11.19
CA ARG A 437 -49.05 -2.49 10.42
C ARG A 437 -48.11 -2.65 9.24
N ASN A 438 -47.92 -3.88 8.80
CA ASN A 438 -47.14 -4.20 7.60
C ASN A 438 -47.45 -3.24 6.45
N GLY A 439 -46.40 -2.70 5.83
CA GLY A 439 -46.51 -1.77 4.70
C GLY A 439 -46.72 -0.31 5.08
N ASP A 440 -46.83 0.02 6.37
CA ASP A 440 -46.84 1.41 6.82
C ASP A 440 -45.51 2.10 6.48
N LEU A 441 -45.61 3.30 5.89
CA LEU A 441 -44.46 4.17 5.66
C LEU A 441 -44.28 5.07 6.87
N LEU A 442 -43.06 5.10 7.39
CA LEU A 442 -42.64 5.93 8.51
C LEU A 442 -41.77 7.06 8.00
N ILE A 443 -42.22 8.31 8.16
CA ILE A 443 -41.56 9.51 7.64
C ILE A 443 -41.16 10.42 8.80
N THR A 444 -39.90 10.83 8.88
CA THR A 444 -39.44 11.74 9.94
C THR A 444 -39.89 13.18 9.71
N GLU A 445 -40.39 13.83 10.77
CA GLU A 445 -40.79 15.25 10.76
C GLU A 445 -39.59 16.18 10.59
N GLY A 446 -38.47 15.90 11.26
CA GLY A 446 -37.32 16.79 11.28
C GLY A 446 -36.15 16.31 12.13
N GLY A 447 -35.10 17.13 12.15
CA GLY A 447 -33.82 16.87 12.80
C GLY A 447 -32.74 17.78 12.20
N ASP A 448 -31.53 17.25 12.04
CA ASP A 448 -30.52 17.91 11.19
C ASP A 448 -31.03 17.97 9.75
N TRP A 449 -30.46 18.87 8.94
CA TRP A 449 -30.94 19.17 7.60
C TRP A 449 -31.07 17.93 6.69
N ASP A 450 -30.16 16.95 6.79
CA ASP A 450 -30.24 15.70 5.99
C ASP A 450 -31.40 14.76 6.42
N LYS A 451 -31.92 14.97 7.64
CA LYS A 451 -32.80 14.02 8.36
C LYS A 451 -34.27 14.23 8.10
N VAL A 452 -34.63 15.33 7.45
CA VAL A 452 -36.01 15.65 7.10
C VAL A 452 -36.50 14.68 6.02
N GLY A 453 -37.70 14.13 6.20
CA GLY A 453 -38.34 13.27 5.21
C GLY A 453 -37.66 11.91 4.99
N ARG A 454 -36.88 11.41 5.97
CA ARG A 454 -36.36 10.04 5.90
C ARG A 454 -37.53 9.08 5.98
N THR A 455 -37.58 8.15 5.03
CA THR A 455 -38.69 7.21 4.92
C THR A 455 -38.21 5.77 5.03
N ALA A 456 -38.90 4.97 5.82
CA ALA A 456 -38.72 3.52 5.89
C ALA A 456 -40.06 2.79 5.99
N ILE A 457 -40.13 1.56 5.47
CA ILE A 457 -41.30 0.68 5.60
C ILE A 457 -41.25 -0.10 6.90
N TRP A 458 -42.38 -0.21 7.60
CA TRP A 458 -42.61 -1.18 8.67
C TRP A 458 -43.01 -2.54 8.09
N ARG A 459 -42.27 -3.59 8.46
CA ARG A 459 -42.41 -4.97 7.97
C ARG A 459 -42.68 -5.96 9.11
N ASP A 460 -43.48 -5.53 10.08
CA ASP A 460 -43.80 -6.30 11.30
C ASP A 460 -42.57 -6.71 12.10
N GLU A 461 -41.61 -5.80 12.23
CA GLU A 461 -40.37 -6.02 12.99
C GLU A 461 -40.64 -6.36 14.47
N LEU A 462 -41.81 -5.94 14.99
CA LEU A 462 -42.33 -6.31 16.30
C LEU A 462 -43.84 -6.63 16.23
N PRO A 463 -44.36 -7.50 17.10
CA PRO A 463 -45.79 -7.86 17.12
C PRO A 463 -46.73 -6.66 17.34
N GLU A 464 -46.36 -5.74 18.22
CA GLU A 464 -47.09 -4.49 18.45
C GLU A 464 -46.08 -3.37 18.63
N CYS A 465 -46.12 -2.34 17.77
CA CYS A 465 -45.27 -1.17 17.89
C CYS A 465 -46.04 0.10 17.53
N LEU A 466 -45.77 1.18 18.24
CA LEU A 466 -46.34 2.51 18.01
C LEU A 466 -45.30 3.44 17.37
N HIS A 467 -45.70 4.67 17.05
CA HIS A 467 -44.77 5.69 16.56
C HIS A 467 -44.95 7.01 17.32
N GLN A 468 -43.86 7.76 17.45
CA GLN A 468 -43.85 9.08 18.09
C GLN A 468 -44.48 10.15 17.19
N ASN A 469 -44.96 11.26 17.77
CA ASN A 469 -45.46 12.43 17.03
C ASN A 469 -44.49 13.01 15.97
N HIS A 470 -43.17 12.84 16.13
CA HIS A 470 -42.15 13.28 15.17
C HIS A 470 -41.82 12.24 14.08
N VAL A 471 -42.56 11.14 14.04
CA VAL A 471 -42.55 10.15 12.98
C VAL A 471 -43.97 10.05 12.46
N PHE A 472 -44.22 10.58 11.26
CA PHE A 472 -45.50 10.43 10.60
C PHE A 472 -45.65 9.01 10.07
N ARG A 473 -46.88 8.49 10.13
CA ARG A 473 -47.25 7.24 9.46
C ARG A 473 -48.10 7.57 8.24
N ALA A 474 -47.69 7.12 7.06
CA ALA A 474 -48.51 7.12 5.86
C ALA A 474 -48.91 5.68 5.52
N ARG A 475 -50.23 5.42 5.44
CA ARG A 475 -50.79 4.08 5.22
C ARG A 475 -51.58 4.03 3.93
N ALA A 476 -51.31 3.02 3.10
CA ALA A 476 -52.18 2.67 1.99
C ALA A 476 -53.47 2.02 2.52
N VAL A 477 -54.61 2.46 1.98
CA VAL A 477 -55.95 1.97 2.36
C VAL A 477 -56.44 0.84 1.47
N VAL A 478 -55.87 0.73 0.26
CA VAL A 478 -56.11 -0.37 -0.68
C VAL A 478 -55.27 -1.59 -0.32
N THR A 479 -55.75 -2.77 -0.69
CA THR A 479 -55.09 -4.05 -0.42
C THR A 479 -53.93 -4.36 -1.37
N ASP A 480 -54.05 -3.89 -2.59
CA ASP A 480 -53.15 -4.08 -3.71
C ASP A 480 -52.32 -2.81 -3.89
N TRP A 481 -51.19 -2.78 -3.17
CA TRP A 481 -50.27 -1.63 -3.06
C TRP A 481 -48.82 -2.11 -3.04
N GLU A 482 -47.91 -1.35 -3.65
CA GLU A 482 -46.47 -1.60 -3.57
C GLU A 482 -45.80 -0.51 -2.69
N PRO A 483 -45.58 -0.77 -1.39
CA PRO A 483 -45.00 0.23 -0.48
C PRO A 483 -43.56 0.59 -0.82
N ARG A 484 -42.82 -0.30 -1.50
CA ARG A 484 -41.43 -0.02 -1.91
C ARG A 484 -41.36 1.06 -2.97
N TRP A 485 -42.36 1.19 -3.83
CA TRP A 485 -42.43 2.31 -4.78
C TRP A 485 -42.48 3.66 -4.04
N ALA A 486 -43.35 3.76 -3.03
CA ALA A 486 -43.49 4.99 -2.26
C ALA A 486 -42.26 5.31 -1.39
N GLU A 487 -41.66 4.30 -0.75
CA GLU A 487 -40.39 4.47 -0.03
C GLU A 487 -39.27 4.95 -0.96
N MET A 488 -39.22 4.40 -2.18
CA MET A 488 -38.24 4.76 -3.20
C MET A 488 -38.38 6.21 -3.63
N TYR A 489 -39.60 6.64 -3.96
CA TYR A 489 -39.87 8.03 -4.32
C TYR A 489 -39.59 9.00 -3.17
N LEU A 490 -40.07 8.70 -1.95
CA LEU A 490 -39.89 9.58 -0.79
C LEU A 490 -38.42 9.73 -0.34
N ASN A 491 -37.55 8.81 -0.76
CA ASN A 491 -36.11 8.89 -0.55
C ASN A 491 -35.31 9.38 -1.77
N SER A 492 -35.97 9.66 -2.91
CA SER A 492 -35.33 10.17 -4.13
C SER A 492 -34.83 11.60 -3.96
N ALA A 493 -34.03 12.09 -4.92
CA ALA A 493 -33.55 13.47 -4.90
C ALA A 493 -34.72 14.47 -4.95
N SER A 494 -35.72 14.23 -5.80
CA SER A 494 -36.88 15.11 -5.97
C SER A 494 -37.69 15.30 -4.68
N ALA A 495 -38.00 14.22 -3.95
CA ALA A 495 -38.73 14.34 -2.69
C ALA A 495 -37.88 15.02 -1.61
N ARG A 496 -36.57 14.75 -1.59
CA ARG A 496 -35.63 15.40 -0.65
C ARG A 496 -35.54 16.89 -0.87
N GLU A 497 -35.46 17.34 -2.12
CA GLU A 497 -35.46 18.77 -2.48
C GLU A 497 -36.76 19.45 -2.07
N TYR A 498 -37.91 18.80 -2.31
CA TYR A 498 -39.20 19.28 -1.84
C TYR A 498 -39.23 19.48 -0.32
N PHE A 499 -38.80 18.47 0.45
CA PHE A 499 -38.79 18.55 1.91
C PHE A 499 -37.78 19.59 2.42
N ALA A 500 -36.62 19.71 1.78
CA ALA A 500 -35.63 20.71 2.11
C ALA A 500 -36.17 22.13 1.88
N GLY A 501 -36.74 22.41 0.71
CA GLY A 501 -37.32 23.72 0.34
C GLY A 501 -38.58 24.08 1.14
N SER A 502 -39.36 23.09 1.55
CA SER A 502 -40.57 23.29 2.36
C SER A 502 -40.28 23.40 3.86
N SER A 503 -39.09 23.00 4.32
CA SER A 503 -38.78 22.97 5.77
C SER A 503 -38.64 24.38 6.34
N LYS A 504 -39.10 24.57 7.59
CA LYS A 504 -38.81 25.80 8.35
C LYS A 504 -37.47 25.65 9.06
N GLN A 505 -36.47 26.41 8.62
CA GLN A 505 -35.13 26.35 9.19
C GLN A 505 -35.01 27.25 10.42
N THR A 506 -34.50 26.68 11.51
CA THR A 506 -33.92 27.40 12.66
C THR A 506 -32.41 27.13 12.70
N THR A 507 -31.65 27.82 13.55
CA THR A 507 -30.17 27.86 13.52
C THR A 507 -29.47 26.49 13.36
N ASN A 508 -30.05 25.38 13.85
CA ASN A 508 -29.51 24.01 13.70
C ASN A 508 -30.56 22.92 13.40
N LEU A 509 -31.82 23.25 13.14
CA LEU A 509 -32.89 22.25 12.95
C LEU A 509 -33.80 22.62 11.79
N ALA A 510 -34.15 21.62 10.98
CA ALA A 510 -35.15 21.71 9.92
C ALA A 510 -36.29 20.73 10.22
N SER A 511 -37.54 21.17 10.02
CA SER A 511 -38.72 20.31 10.15
C SER A 511 -39.78 20.64 9.11
N ILE A 512 -40.53 19.61 8.73
CA ILE A 512 -41.76 19.69 7.95
C ILE A 512 -42.95 19.38 8.85
N ASN A 513 -44.12 19.93 8.55
CA ASN A 513 -45.36 19.56 9.25
C ASN A 513 -46.18 18.55 8.42
N MET A 514 -47.20 17.98 9.04
CA MET A 514 -48.06 16.98 8.38
C MET A 514 -48.78 17.51 7.13
N THR A 515 -49.11 18.80 7.08
CA THR A 515 -49.72 19.43 5.88
C THR A 515 -48.73 19.47 4.73
N GLN A 516 -47.45 19.78 5.00
CA GLN A 516 -46.39 19.77 3.98
C GLN A 516 -46.12 18.34 3.49
N LEU A 517 -46.09 17.34 4.39
CA LEU A 517 -45.97 15.95 3.96
C LEU A 517 -47.15 15.52 3.06
N ARG A 518 -48.38 15.85 3.47
CA ARG A 518 -49.62 15.56 2.72
C ARG A 518 -49.63 16.22 1.35
N ALA A 519 -49.08 17.43 1.24
CA ALA A 519 -49.01 18.19 0.00
C ALA A 519 -47.92 17.72 -0.98
N CYS A 520 -46.96 16.89 -0.55
CA CYS A 520 -45.86 16.46 -1.41
C CYS A 520 -46.40 15.81 -2.71
N ALA A 521 -45.93 16.29 -3.87
CA ALA A 521 -46.22 15.68 -5.17
C ALA A 521 -45.73 14.24 -5.16
N PHE A 522 -46.54 13.32 -5.68
CA PHE A 522 -46.31 11.89 -5.71
C PHE A 522 -46.66 11.35 -7.10
N PRO A 523 -45.67 10.83 -7.85
CA PRO A 523 -45.94 10.22 -9.14
C PRO A 523 -46.53 8.83 -8.90
N LEU A 524 -47.68 8.55 -9.50
CA LEU A 524 -48.33 7.25 -9.42
C LEU A 524 -48.29 6.55 -10.79
N PRO A 525 -47.45 5.51 -10.95
CA PRO A 525 -47.49 4.61 -12.09
C PRO A 525 -48.66 3.61 -11.95
N PRO A 526 -49.04 2.93 -13.05
CA PRO A 526 -49.76 1.67 -12.98
C PRO A 526 -49.17 0.68 -11.96
N LEU A 527 -50.01 -0.07 -11.24
CA LEU A 527 -49.54 -1.01 -10.21
C LEU A 527 -48.58 -2.08 -10.79
N GLY A 528 -48.88 -2.61 -11.98
CA GLY A 528 -48.00 -3.55 -12.68
C GLY A 528 -46.62 -2.94 -12.97
N GLU A 529 -46.58 -1.67 -13.40
CA GLU A 529 -45.34 -0.95 -13.63
C GLU A 529 -44.57 -0.67 -12.33
N GLN A 530 -45.24 -0.30 -11.23
CA GLN A 530 -44.60 -0.15 -9.91
C GLN A 530 -43.82 -1.41 -9.51
N GLN A 531 -44.45 -2.58 -9.64
CA GLN A 531 -43.83 -3.87 -9.34
C GLN A 531 -42.63 -4.17 -10.25
N ARG A 532 -42.75 -3.89 -11.56
CA ARG A 532 -41.65 -4.05 -12.52
C ARG A 532 -40.48 -3.11 -12.20
N ILE A 533 -40.74 -1.85 -11.86
CA ILE A 533 -39.71 -0.88 -11.48
C ILE A 533 -38.97 -1.36 -10.23
N VAL A 534 -39.71 -1.71 -9.17
CA VAL A 534 -39.10 -2.14 -7.90
C VAL A 534 -38.26 -3.40 -8.11
N ALA A 535 -38.76 -4.39 -8.84
CA ALA A 535 -38.00 -5.58 -9.18
C ALA A 535 -36.71 -5.25 -9.97
N LYS A 536 -36.77 -4.29 -10.89
CA LYS A 536 -35.60 -3.87 -11.68
C LYS A 536 -34.57 -3.13 -10.84
N VAL A 537 -35.02 -2.23 -9.96
CA VAL A 537 -34.14 -1.52 -9.02
C VAL A 537 -33.45 -2.50 -8.10
N ASP A 538 -34.18 -3.46 -7.51
CA ASP A 538 -33.60 -4.50 -6.65
C ASP A 538 -32.48 -5.28 -7.38
N GLN A 539 -32.73 -5.68 -8.63
CA GLN A 539 -31.72 -6.36 -9.46
C GLN A 539 -30.48 -5.51 -9.70
N LEU A 540 -30.65 -4.24 -10.07
CA LEU A 540 -29.53 -3.35 -10.40
C LEU A 540 -28.74 -2.94 -9.15
N MET A 541 -29.43 -2.68 -8.03
CA MET A 541 -28.78 -2.37 -6.75
C MET A 541 -27.91 -3.55 -6.28
N ALA A 542 -28.42 -4.78 -6.40
CA ALA A 542 -27.65 -5.98 -6.10
C ALA A 542 -26.40 -6.13 -6.98
N LEU A 543 -26.49 -5.81 -8.28
CA LEU A 543 -25.32 -5.80 -9.17
C LEU A 543 -24.31 -4.71 -8.78
N CYS A 544 -24.77 -3.51 -8.47
CA CYS A 544 -23.91 -2.43 -7.99
C CYS A 544 -23.21 -2.81 -6.67
N ASP A 545 -23.89 -3.47 -5.74
CA ASP A 545 -23.30 -3.98 -4.49
C ASP A 545 -22.22 -5.05 -4.75
N GLN A 546 -22.47 -5.96 -5.69
CA GLN A 546 -21.46 -6.95 -6.10
C GLN A 546 -20.24 -6.29 -6.74
N LEU A 547 -20.45 -5.31 -7.62
CA LEU A 547 -19.36 -4.55 -8.25
C LEU A 547 -18.53 -3.81 -7.20
N LYS A 548 -19.19 -3.10 -6.28
CA LYS A 548 -18.54 -2.38 -5.17
C LYS A 548 -17.71 -3.33 -4.31
N THR A 549 -18.26 -4.50 -3.97
CA THR A 549 -17.55 -5.53 -3.20
C THR A 549 -16.29 -6.03 -3.91
N ARG A 550 -16.39 -6.35 -5.21
CA ARG A 550 -15.25 -6.80 -6.02
C ARG A 550 -14.17 -5.73 -6.13
N LEU A 551 -14.56 -4.47 -6.27
CA LEU A 551 -13.64 -3.34 -6.34
C LEU A 551 -12.84 -3.17 -5.06
N THR A 552 -13.52 -3.25 -3.91
CA THR A 552 -12.89 -3.17 -2.59
C THR A 552 -11.92 -4.33 -2.38
N GLN A 553 -12.29 -5.54 -2.76
CA GLN A 553 -11.41 -6.72 -2.69
C GLN A 553 -10.16 -6.56 -3.57
N ALA A 554 -10.32 -6.09 -4.81
CA ALA A 554 -9.21 -5.85 -5.72
C ALA A 554 -8.25 -4.78 -5.18
N ARG A 555 -8.79 -3.69 -4.62
CA ARG A 555 -7.99 -2.62 -3.97
C ARG A 555 -7.22 -3.15 -2.76
N GLN A 556 -7.86 -3.95 -1.91
CA GLN A 556 -7.22 -4.56 -0.75
C GLN A 556 -6.10 -5.52 -1.16
N LEU A 557 -6.33 -6.35 -2.17
CA LEU A 557 -5.31 -7.25 -2.71
C LEU A 557 -4.12 -6.47 -3.27
N ASN A 558 -4.36 -5.40 -4.03
CA ASN A 558 -3.29 -4.58 -4.59
C ASN A 558 -2.47 -3.89 -3.48
N ALA A 559 -3.13 -3.40 -2.43
CA ALA A 559 -2.45 -2.84 -1.26
C ALA A 559 -1.59 -3.89 -0.52
N GLN A 560 -2.08 -5.12 -0.39
CA GLN A 560 -1.33 -6.25 0.21
C GLN A 560 -0.15 -6.66 -0.65
N LEU A 561 -0.31 -6.72 -1.98
CA LEU A 561 0.78 -7.02 -2.92
C LEU A 561 1.88 -5.95 -2.82
N ALA A 562 1.51 -4.66 -2.82
CA ALA A 562 2.45 -3.57 -2.63
C ALA A 562 3.19 -3.66 -1.28
N SER A 563 2.49 -3.97 -0.17
CA SER A 563 3.14 -4.22 1.13
C SER A 563 4.13 -5.38 1.05
N THR A 564 3.68 -6.51 0.52
CA THR A 564 4.48 -7.74 0.43
C THR A 564 5.72 -7.54 -0.43
N LEU A 565 5.60 -6.77 -1.51
CA LEU A 565 6.72 -6.43 -2.38
C LEU A 565 7.77 -5.62 -1.60
N VAL A 566 7.35 -4.57 -0.89
CA VAL A 566 8.25 -3.77 -0.03
C VAL A 566 8.87 -4.65 1.04
N GLU A 567 8.08 -5.45 1.76
CA GLU A 567 8.57 -6.35 2.81
C GLU A 567 9.57 -7.37 2.28
N ARG A 568 9.30 -8.05 1.16
CA ARG A 568 10.23 -9.01 0.55
C ARG A 568 11.52 -8.33 0.11
N SER A 569 11.42 -7.14 -0.49
CA SER A 569 12.58 -6.36 -0.90
C SER A 569 13.50 -6.00 0.28
N LEU A 570 12.92 -5.87 1.48
CA LEU A 570 13.66 -5.61 2.72
C LEU A 570 14.07 -6.88 3.47
N ALA A 571 13.30 -7.97 3.32
CA ALA A 571 13.47 -9.25 4.02
C ALA A 571 14.41 -10.24 3.31
N GLU A 572 14.69 -10.04 2.02
CA GLU A 572 15.79 -10.74 1.33
C GLU A 572 17.16 -10.50 2.02
N ASP A 573 17.26 -9.55 2.96
CA ASP A 573 18.40 -9.35 3.86
C ASP A 573 18.23 -9.92 5.28
N SER A 574 17.00 -10.11 5.80
CA SER A 574 16.78 -10.58 7.18
C SER A 574 17.10 -12.07 7.39
N GLN A 575 17.24 -12.82 6.30
CA GLN A 575 17.65 -14.23 6.30
C GLN A 575 19.07 -14.43 5.74
N GLN A 576 19.93 -13.42 5.85
CA GLN A 576 21.37 -13.54 5.56
C GLN A 576 22.16 -13.74 6.86
N GLY A 577 21.86 -14.83 7.57
CA GLY A 577 22.93 -15.59 8.21
C GLY A 577 23.26 -16.74 7.25
N PRO A 578 24.52 -17.20 7.14
CA PRO A 578 24.81 -18.39 6.37
C PRO A 578 24.05 -19.55 7.01
N ILE A 579 22.91 -19.92 6.43
CA ILE A 579 22.38 -21.27 6.59
C ILE A 579 23.55 -22.13 6.14
N ALA A 580 24.11 -22.92 7.07
CA ALA A 580 25.05 -23.97 6.74
C ALA A 580 24.33 -24.90 5.76
N THR A 581 24.39 -24.53 4.49
CA THR A 581 23.72 -25.25 3.42
C THR A 581 24.52 -26.52 3.31
N ASP A 582 23.86 -27.65 3.58
CA ASP A 582 24.43 -28.96 3.38
C ASP A 582 25.20 -28.96 2.05
N ARG A 583 26.49 -29.31 2.11
CA ARG A 583 27.41 -29.32 0.98
C ARG A 583 26.81 -30.04 -0.23
N GLN A 584 26.06 -31.11 0.00
CA GLN A 584 25.40 -31.85 -1.06
C GLN A 584 24.27 -31.05 -1.71
N VAL A 585 23.45 -30.36 -0.90
CA VAL A 585 22.39 -29.46 -1.39
C VAL A 585 22.99 -28.30 -2.18
N ALA A 586 24.11 -27.74 -1.69
CA ALA A 586 24.85 -26.69 -2.38
C ALA A 586 25.24 -27.10 -3.80
N ARG A 587 25.91 -28.25 -3.92
CA ARG A 587 26.35 -28.84 -5.20
C ARG A 587 25.17 -29.09 -6.14
N THR A 588 24.09 -29.67 -5.63
CA THR A 588 22.91 -30.00 -6.44
C THR A 588 22.24 -28.75 -7.01
N LEU A 589 22.03 -27.70 -6.20
CA LEU A 589 21.36 -26.48 -6.67
C LEU A 589 22.20 -25.70 -7.69
N LEU A 590 23.53 -25.60 -7.50
CA LEU A 590 24.41 -25.00 -8.49
C LEU A 590 24.33 -25.75 -9.83
N ALA A 591 24.43 -27.08 -9.79
CA ALA A 591 24.34 -27.89 -10.99
C ALA A 591 22.95 -27.82 -11.65
N ALA A 592 21.88 -27.72 -10.86
CA ALA A 592 20.51 -27.56 -11.35
C ALA A 592 20.35 -26.23 -12.12
N GLU A 593 20.88 -25.12 -11.59
CA GLU A 593 20.81 -23.81 -12.27
C GLU A 593 21.62 -23.83 -13.56
N VAL A 594 22.86 -24.34 -13.54
CA VAL A 594 23.70 -24.46 -14.74
C VAL A 594 22.99 -25.30 -15.80
N THR A 595 22.40 -26.43 -15.41
CA THR A 595 21.64 -27.30 -16.31
C THR A 595 20.39 -26.58 -16.84
N HIS A 596 19.64 -25.89 -15.99
CA HIS A 596 18.46 -25.13 -16.40
C HIS A 596 18.78 -24.10 -17.49
N ARG A 597 19.88 -23.37 -17.34
CA ARG A 597 20.29 -22.33 -18.30
C ARG A 597 20.87 -22.87 -19.61
N LEU A 598 21.46 -24.06 -19.59
CA LEU A 598 22.26 -24.58 -20.71
C LEU A 598 21.71 -25.86 -21.34
N HIS A 599 20.71 -26.55 -20.77
CA HIS A 599 20.23 -27.85 -21.28
C HIS A 599 19.72 -27.83 -22.73
N SER A 600 19.22 -26.69 -23.21
CA SER A 600 18.77 -26.51 -24.59
C SER A 600 19.92 -26.37 -25.60
N GLN A 601 21.16 -26.15 -25.13
CA GLN A 601 22.32 -25.94 -25.98
C GLN A 601 22.83 -27.27 -26.54
N ARG A 602 23.04 -27.33 -27.86
CA ARG A 602 23.55 -28.53 -28.53
C ARG A 602 24.93 -28.94 -28.01
N THR A 603 25.76 -28.01 -27.54
CA THR A 603 27.09 -28.29 -27.00
C THR A 603 27.10 -28.67 -25.51
N PHE A 604 25.95 -28.60 -24.81
CA PHE A 604 25.88 -28.84 -23.38
C PHE A 604 25.66 -30.31 -23.02
N GLY A 605 26.51 -30.82 -22.13
CA GLY A 605 26.47 -32.19 -21.63
C GLY A 605 27.29 -32.31 -20.35
N GLN A 606 27.43 -33.53 -19.83
CA GLN A 606 28.06 -33.79 -18.53
C GLN A 606 29.46 -33.17 -18.39
N ARG A 607 30.30 -33.27 -19.44
CA ARG A 607 31.65 -32.69 -19.43
C ARG A 607 31.62 -31.18 -19.22
N LYS A 608 30.79 -30.47 -20.00
CA LYS A 608 30.62 -29.02 -19.91
C LYS A 608 30.02 -28.60 -18.57
N LEU A 609 29.03 -29.33 -18.06
CA LEU A 609 28.45 -29.10 -16.72
C LEU A 609 29.54 -29.14 -15.63
N GLN A 610 30.40 -30.16 -15.61
CA GLN A 610 31.50 -30.24 -14.66
C GLN A 610 32.46 -29.04 -14.76
N LYS A 611 32.80 -28.60 -15.98
CA LYS A 611 33.72 -27.46 -16.18
C LYS A 611 33.12 -26.15 -15.71
N VAL A 612 31.83 -25.93 -15.96
CA VAL A 612 31.11 -24.76 -15.45
C VAL A 612 31.04 -24.78 -13.93
N ILE A 613 30.76 -25.94 -13.30
CA ILE A 613 30.74 -26.07 -11.83
C ILE A 613 32.12 -25.75 -11.24
N TYR A 614 33.18 -26.33 -11.78
CA TYR A 614 34.55 -26.07 -11.32
C TYR A 614 34.88 -24.58 -11.40
N LEU A 615 34.66 -23.96 -12.57
CA LEU A 615 35.02 -22.56 -12.76
C LEU A 615 34.15 -21.64 -11.89
N ALA A 616 32.84 -21.92 -11.78
CA ALA A 616 31.94 -21.17 -10.91
C ALA A 616 32.36 -21.26 -9.43
N GLU A 617 32.75 -22.45 -8.95
CA GLU A 617 33.26 -22.62 -7.58
C GLU A 617 34.48 -21.73 -7.31
N HIS A 618 35.44 -21.70 -8.22
CA HIS A 618 36.72 -21.03 -7.99
C HIS A 618 36.64 -19.52 -8.22
N VAL A 619 35.91 -19.09 -9.25
CA VAL A 619 35.77 -17.68 -9.62
C VAL A 619 34.83 -16.96 -8.66
N ALA A 620 33.69 -17.58 -8.30
CA ALA A 620 32.76 -17.00 -7.33
C ALA A 620 33.14 -17.31 -5.87
N ARG A 621 34.26 -18.00 -5.63
CA ARG A 621 34.80 -18.36 -4.30
C ARG A 621 33.79 -19.10 -3.41
N LEU A 622 33.10 -20.08 -3.98
CA LEU A 622 32.02 -20.82 -3.34
C LEU A 622 32.54 -21.85 -2.32
N ASN A 623 32.75 -21.43 -1.08
CA ASN A 623 33.24 -22.33 0.00
C ASN A 623 32.29 -23.50 0.30
N ALA A 624 31.02 -23.43 -0.11
CA ALA A 624 30.03 -24.48 0.10
C ALA A 624 30.21 -25.70 -0.84
N ILE A 625 30.95 -25.58 -1.95
CA ILE A 625 31.09 -26.65 -2.96
C ILE A 625 32.22 -27.62 -2.57
N GLN A 626 33.44 -27.13 -2.37
CA GLN A 626 34.64 -27.91 -2.00
C GLN A 626 34.80 -29.19 -2.83
N GLY A 627 34.87 -29.08 -4.16
CA GLY A 627 35.04 -30.25 -5.03
C GLY A 627 36.42 -30.91 -4.88
N ASP A 628 36.47 -32.23 -5.06
CA ASP A 628 37.69 -33.04 -5.00
C ASP A 628 38.09 -33.43 -6.43
N TYR A 629 38.74 -32.48 -7.12
CA TYR A 629 38.99 -32.57 -8.56
C TYR A 629 40.28 -33.30 -8.91
N LEU A 630 40.14 -34.36 -9.72
CA LEU A 630 41.25 -35.12 -10.30
C LEU A 630 41.68 -34.56 -11.65
N ARG A 631 42.98 -34.64 -11.95
CA ARG A 631 43.58 -34.31 -13.26
C ARG A 631 43.27 -35.42 -14.26
N ASP A 632 42.18 -35.27 -15.00
CA ASP A 632 41.65 -36.30 -15.91
C ASP A 632 41.72 -35.87 -17.40
N ALA A 633 41.39 -36.77 -18.31
CA ALA A 633 41.47 -36.61 -19.77
C ALA A 633 40.76 -35.34 -20.26
N ALA A 634 39.60 -35.00 -19.68
CA ALA A 634 38.82 -33.81 -20.03
C ALA A 634 39.10 -32.59 -19.12
N GLY A 635 40.19 -32.59 -18.34
CA GLY A 635 40.53 -31.55 -17.35
C GLY A 635 40.01 -31.90 -15.95
N PRO A 636 39.85 -30.93 -15.02
CA PRO A 636 39.53 -31.22 -13.62
C PRO A 636 38.17 -31.91 -13.49
N HIS A 637 38.12 -33.09 -12.86
CA HIS A 637 36.92 -33.92 -12.78
C HIS A 637 36.69 -34.46 -11.36
N ASP A 638 35.45 -34.31 -10.85
CA ASP A 638 35.02 -34.90 -9.58
C ASP A 638 33.87 -35.88 -9.86
N ARG A 639 34.22 -37.17 -9.90
CA ARG A 639 33.28 -38.25 -10.23
C ARG A 639 32.20 -38.42 -9.16
N GLN A 640 32.54 -38.24 -7.89
CA GLN A 640 31.60 -38.41 -6.79
C GLN A 640 30.57 -37.30 -6.77
N LEU A 641 31.02 -36.05 -6.95
CA LEU A 641 30.15 -34.88 -7.06
C LEU A 641 29.15 -35.06 -8.21
N MET A 642 29.63 -35.40 -9.41
CA MET A 642 28.75 -35.55 -10.58
C MET A 642 27.75 -36.68 -10.42
N THR A 643 28.17 -37.83 -9.86
CA THR A 643 27.28 -38.97 -9.64
C THR A 643 26.13 -38.58 -8.70
N LYS A 644 26.44 -37.92 -7.58
CA LYS A 644 25.43 -37.51 -6.60
C LYS A 644 24.50 -36.43 -7.14
N VAL A 645 25.06 -35.43 -7.82
CA VAL A 645 24.28 -34.36 -8.46
C VAL A 645 23.27 -34.94 -9.44
N GLU A 646 23.68 -35.85 -10.33
CA GLU A 646 22.78 -36.43 -11.33
C GLU A 646 21.67 -37.27 -10.72
N VAL A 647 21.96 -38.01 -9.65
CA VAL A 647 20.95 -38.74 -8.87
C VAL A 647 19.93 -37.78 -8.28
N GLU A 648 20.37 -36.70 -7.64
CA GLU A 648 19.48 -35.72 -7.02
C GLU A 648 18.65 -34.92 -8.04
N LEU A 649 19.23 -34.51 -9.17
CA LEU A 649 18.48 -33.86 -10.25
C LEU A 649 17.30 -34.71 -10.75
N LYS A 650 17.51 -36.04 -10.82
CA LYS A 650 16.48 -37.00 -11.21
C LYS A 650 15.48 -37.26 -10.07
N ASN A 651 15.94 -37.43 -8.83
CA ASN A 651 15.09 -37.65 -7.67
C ASN A 651 14.10 -36.50 -7.46
N HIS A 652 14.57 -35.26 -7.60
CA HIS A 652 13.74 -34.06 -7.51
C HIS A 652 12.87 -33.80 -8.76
N GLN A 653 12.95 -34.65 -9.79
CA GLN A 653 12.23 -34.48 -11.05
C GLN A 653 12.54 -33.15 -11.75
N TRP A 654 13.79 -32.67 -11.66
CA TRP A 654 14.22 -31.43 -12.33
C TRP A 654 14.78 -31.71 -13.72
N TYR A 655 15.82 -32.56 -13.80
CA TYR A 655 16.49 -32.92 -15.05
C TYR A 655 16.96 -34.36 -15.01
N GLU A 656 16.98 -35.00 -16.18
CA GLU A 656 17.55 -36.34 -16.35
C GLU A 656 18.66 -36.33 -17.41
N ARG A 657 19.78 -36.99 -17.10
CA ARG A 657 20.83 -37.27 -18.08
C ARG A 657 20.39 -38.41 -19.00
N PHE A 658 20.56 -38.21 -20.30
CA PHE A 658 20.37 -39.25 -21.31
C PHE A 658 21.58 -39.31 -22.26
N GLU A 659 21.77 -40.47 -22.88
CA GLU A 659 22.79 -40.67 -23.91
C GLU A 659 22.25 -40.15 -25.25
N ARG A 660 23.07 -39.40 -25.98
CA ARG A 660 22.70 -38.87 -27.30
C ARG A 660 22.78 -39.99 -28.34
N GLU A 661 22.11 -39.81 -29.48
CA GLU A 661 22.30 -40.68 -30.65
C GLU A 661 23.74 -40.59 -31.21
N THR A 662 24.40 -39.45 -30.98
CA THR A 662 25.84 -39.28 -31.20
C THR A 662 26.63 -39.51 -29.91
N ILE A 663 27.97 -39.61 -29.99
CA ILE A 663 28.82 -39.79 -28.79
C ILE A 663 28.59 -38.63 -27.80
N GLY A 664 28.16 -38.96 -26.57
CA GLY A 664 28.08 -38.02 -25.44
C GLY A 664 26.74 -38.02 -24.70
N HIS A 665 26.63 -37.12 -23.72
CA HIS A 665 25.46 -36.99 -22.84
C HIS A 665 24.74 -35.66 -23.03
N ALA A 666 23.43 -35.64 -22.80
CA ALA A 666 22.60 -34.43 -22.71
C ALA A 666 21.69 -34.49 -21.47
N TYR A 667 21.06 -33.37 -21.14
CA TYR A 667 20.06 -33.27 -20.07
C TYR A 667 18.72 -32.85 -20.66
N ARG A 668 17.63 -33.46 -20.20
CA ARG A 668 16.26 -33.10 -20.57
C ARG A 668 15.47 -32.65 -19.33
N PRO A 669 14.57 -31.66 -19.46
CA PRO A 669 13.73 -31.23 -18.34
C PRO A 669 12.72 -32.33 -17.96
N LEU A 670 12.42 -32.42 -16.67
CA LEU A 670 11.38 -33.29 -16.08
C LEU A 670 10.20 -32.44 -15.55
N SER A 671 9.23 -33.07 -14.90
CA SER A 671 7.95 -32.44 -14.50
C SER A 671 8.08 -31.25 -13.54
N GLN A 672 9.18 -31.14 -12.79
CA GLN A 672 9.43 -30.06 -11.83
C GLN A 672 10.62 -29.17 -12.25
N ALA A 673 11.02 -29.20 -13.52
CA ALA A 673 12.14 -28.39 -14.02
C ALA A 673 11.97 -26.90 -13.67
N GLY A 674 13.03 -26.28 -13.15
CA GLY A 674 13.04 -24.85 -12.76
C GLY A 674 12.58 -24.56 -11.33
N GLN A 675 12.01 -25.52 -10.59
CA GLN A 675 11.56 -25.26 -9.22
C GLN A 675 12.70 -25.06 -8.19
N HIS A 676 13.91 -25.53 -8.51
CA HIS A 676 15.11 -25.29 -7.68
C HIS A 676 15.49 -23.80 -7.59
N ARG A 677 15.03 -22.94 -8.50
CA ARG A 677 15.51 -21.55 -8.61
C ARG A 677 15.28 -20.71 -7.35
N GLN A 678 14.21 -20.97 -6.61
CA GLN A 678 13.98 -20.29 -5.33
C GLN A 678 15.00 -20.74 -4.28
N ALA A 679 15.28 -22.04 -4.18
CA ALA A 679 16.29 -22.57 -3.26
C ALA A 679 17.72 -22.15 -3.67
N TYR A 680 18.01 -22.13 -4.97
CA TYR A 680 19.25 -21.59 -5.53
C TYR A 680 19.40 -20.08 -5.24
N SER A 681 18.33 -19.31 -5.27
CA SER A 681 18.42 -17.88 -4.92
C SER A 681 18.68 -17.65 -3.43
N ARG A 682 18.33 -18.61 -2.57
CA ARG A 682 18.50 -18.53 -1.11
C ARG A 682 19.88 -18.96 -0.63
N ALA A 683 20.52 -19.94 -1.27
CA ALA A 683 21.77 -20.48 -0.75
C ALA A 683 23.04 -19.83 -1.33
N TRP A 684 22.91 -18.83 -2.20
CA TRP A 684 24.00 -18.06 -2.79
C TRP A 684 23.66 -16.57 -2.72
N SER A 685 24.59 -15.77 -2.22
CA SER A 685 24.47 -14.32 -2.16
C SER A 685 24.27 -13.71 -3.55
N VAL A 686 23.81 -12.46 -3.60
CA VAL A 686 23.63 -11.73 -4.88
C VAL A 686 24.96 -11.63 -5.65
N ALA A 687 26.08 -11.40 -4.96
CA ALA A 687 27.40 -11.29 -5.56
C ALA A 687 27.90 -12.64 -6.13
N GLU A 688 27.71 -13.74 -5.38
CA GLU A 688 28.04 -15.08 -5.85
C GLU A 688 27.20 -15.45 -7.07
N ARG A 689 25.88 -15.20 -7.05
CA ARG A 689 24.99 -15.48 -8.18
C ARG A 689 25.35 -14.66 -9.42
N ALA A 690 25.68 -13.38 -9.27
CA ALA A 690 26.11 -12.55 -10.39
C ALA A 690 27.40 -13.10 -11.04
N THR A 691 28.33 -13.59 -10.22
CA THR A 691 29.58 -14.19 -10.72
C THR A 691 29.34 -15.55 -11.38
N ILE A 692 28.49 -16.39 -10.80
CA ILE A 692 28.08 -17.67 -11.41
C ILE A 692 27.42 -17.44 -12.77
N GLU A 693 26.52 -16.44 -12.87
CA GLU A 693 25.87 -16.09 -14.12
C GLU A 693 26.90 -15.65 -15.18
N GLN A 694 27.88 -14.82 -14.81
CA GLN A 694 28.96 -14.43 -15.73
C GLN A 694 29.74 -15.64 -16.26
N VAL A 695 30.01 -16.64 -15.42
CA VAL A 695 30.66 -17.89 -15.84
C VAL A 695 29.78 -18.69 -16.80
N ILE A 696 28.49 -18.83 -16.50
CA ILE A 696 27.52 -19.54 -17.35
C ILE A 696 27.43 -18.87 -18.72
N GLU A 697 27.29 -17.54 -18.76
CA GLU A 697 27.19 -16.77 -19.99
C GLU A 697 28.48 -16.82 -20.80
N LEU A 698 29.64 -16.65 -20.16
CA LEU A 698 30.94 -16.75 -20.82
C LEU A 698 31.10 -18.08 -21.55
N MET A 699 30.68 -19.18 -20.91
CA MET A 699 30.83 -20.52 -21.44
C MET A 699 29.65 -20.98 -22.32
N ARG A 700 28.59 -20.17 -22.48
CA ARG A 700 27.33 -20.57 -23.14
C ARG A 700 27.57 -21.17 -24.52
N ASP A 701 28.31 -20.44 -25.36
CA ASP A 701 28.53 -20.80 -26.77
C ASP A 701 29.82 -21.59 -27.03
N TRP A 702 30.55 -21.97 -25.97
CA TRP A 702 31.80 -22.71 -26.13
C TRP A 702 31.54 -24.18 -26.48
N ASP A 703 32.39 -24.74 -27.34
CA ASP A 703 32.44 -26.17 -27.58
C ASP A 703 33.16 -26.92 -26.44
N THR A 704 33.25 -28.25 -26.55
CA THR A 704 33.81 -29.09 -25.48
C THR A 704 35.32 -28.88 -25.34
N ASP A 705 36.04 -28.69 -26.44
CA ASP A 705 37.50 -28.54 -26.42
C ASP A 705 37.90 -27.18 -25.82
N ARG A 706 37.20 -26.09 -26.18
CA ARG A 706 37.44 -24.76 -25.57
C ARG A 706 37.13 -24.75 -24.07
N CYS A 707 36.06 -25.40 -23.64
CA CYS A 707 35.76 -25.55 -22.21
C CYS A 707 36.85 -26.36 -21.49
N GLU A 708 37.30 -27.47 -22.10
CA GLU A 708 38.35 -28.31 -21.54
C GLU A 708 39.67 -27.55 -21.41
N MET A 709 40.14 -26.92 -22.50
CA MET A 709 41.43 -26.24 -22.50
C MET A 709 41.46 -25.10 -21.49
N THR A 710 40.45 -24.24 -21.53
CA THR A 710 40.36 -23.07 -20.64
C THR A 710 40.35 -23.47 -19.17
N VAL A 711 39.52 -24.45 -18.80
CA VAL A 711 39.37 -24.85 -17.40
C VAL A 711 40.56 -25.68 -16.91
N THR A 712 41.25 -26.41 -17.80
CA THR A 712 42.50 -27.11 -17.46
C THR A 712 43.63 -26.10 -17.18
N LEU A 713 43.80 -25.08 -18.03
CA LEU A 713 44.76 -24.00 -17.80
C LEU A 713 44.45 -23.21 -16.53
N TYR A 714 43.17 -22.90 -16.28
CA TYR A 714 42.75 -22.20 -15.06
C TYR A 714 43.14 -23.01 -13.83
N ALA A 715 42.87 -24.32 -13.83
CA ALA A 715 43.19 -25.20 -12.72
C ALA A 715 44.70 -25.31 -12.48
N ALA A 716 45.50 -25.50 -13.53
CA ALA A 716 46.95 -25.55 -13.41
C ALA A 716 47.52 -24.23 -12.86
N TRP A 717 47.05 -23.08 -13.36
CA TRP A 717 47.46 -21.78 -12.83
C TRP A 717 47.02 -21.60 -11.37
N ASN A 718 45.79 -21.97 -11.01
CA ASN A 718 45.31 -21.88 -9.63
C ASN A 718 46.14 -22.75 -8.68
N ASP A 719 46.55 -23.95 -9.10
CA ASP A 719 47.43 -24.84 -8.32
C ASP A 719 48.79 -24.18 -8.06
N PHE A 720 49.40 -23.50 -9.03
CA PHE A 720 50.65 -22.76 -8.81
C PHE A 720 50.50 -21.67 -7.75
N ILE A 721 49.38 -20.93 -7.75
CA ILE A 721 49.10 -19.90 -6.74
C ILE A 721 48.92 -20.54 -5.36
N LEU A 722 48.16 -21.64 -5.26
CA LEU A 722 47.94 -22.38 -4.02
C LEU A 722 49.24 -22.95 -3.44
N GLU A 723 50.17 -23.38 -4.30
CA GLU A 723 51.49 -23.91 -3.94
C GLU A 723 52.54 -22.81 -3.66
N GLY A 724 52.23 -21.54 -3.93
CA GLY A 724 53.19 -20.44 -3.83
C GLY A 724 54.32 -20.51 -4.86
N ARG A 725 54.12 -21.21 -5.99
CA ARG A 725 55.11 -21.34 -7.07
C ARG A 725 55.12 -20.11 -7.97
N PRO A 726 56.28 -19.74 -8.56
CA PRO A 726 56.35 -18.68 -9.56
C PRO A 726 55.47 -19.02 -10.78
N VAL A 727 54.59 -18.09 -11.15
CA VAL A 727 53.67 -18.24 -12.28
C VAL A 727 54.29 -17.66 -13.55
N SER A 728 54.44 -18.47 -14.60
CA SER A 728 54.75 -18.03 -15.96
C SER A 728 53.93 -18.83 -16.99
N ASP A 729 53.75 -18.26 -18.18
CA ASP A 729 52.90 -18.85 -19.23
C ASP A 729 53.43 -20.20 -19.68
N ASP A 730 54.75 -20.29 -19.88
CA ASP A 730 55.43 -21.56 -20.18
C ASP A 730 55.25 -22.57 -19.04
N ALA A 731 55.38 -22.16 -17.78
CA ALA A 731 55.24 -23.08 -16.66
C ALA A 731 53.81 -23.63 -16.51
N ILE A 732 52.79 -22.81 -16.75
CA ILE A 732 51.38 -23.26 -16.73
C ILE A 732 51.13 -24.26 -17.87
N VAL A 733 51.57 -23.94 -19.09
CA VAL A 733 51.34 -24.80 -20.26
C VAL A 733 52.12 -26.10 -20.16
N ASP A 734 53.38 -26.04 -19.71
CA ASP A 734 54.21 -27.23 -19.52
C ASP A 734 53.63 -28.13 -18.42
N GLU A 735 53.06 -27.58 -17.34
CA GLU A 735 52.34 -28.36 -16.32
C GLU A 735 51.14 -29.09 -16.94
N VAL A 736 50.32 -28.40 -17.74
CA VAL A 736 49.16 -29.03 -18.42
C VAL A 736 49.59 -30.15 -19.37
N MET A 737 50.70 -29.97 -20.09
CA MET A 737 51.16 -30.96 -21.07
C MET A 737 51.81 -32.20 -20.44
N HIS A 738 52.48 -32.08 -19.29
CA HIS A 738 53.31 -33.15 -18.73
C HIS A 738 52.84 -33.69 -17.37
N SER A 739 52.07 -32.92 -16.60
CA SER A 739 51.64 -33.28 -15.24
C SER A 739 50.15 -33.63 -15.15
N TRP A 740 49.41 -33.53 -16.26
CA TRP A 740 48.00 -33.92 -16.37
C TRP A 740 47.87 -35.29 -17.07
N ASN A 741 46.86 -35.48 -17.93
CA ASN A 741 46.62 -36.74 -18.65
C ASN A 741 47.25 -36.70 -20.05
N ASP A 742 47.78 -37.82 -20.55
CA ASP A 742 48.43 -37.90 -21.87
C ASP A 742 47.56 -37.37 -23.02
N THR A 743 46.23 -37.45 -22.90
CA THR A 743 45.31 -36.91 -23.91
C THR A 743 45.45 -35.39 -24.11
N LYS A 744 46.11 -34.65 -23.20
CA LYS A 744 46.39 -33.22 -23.37
C LYS A 744 47.37 -32.92 -24.50
N LEU A 745 48.18 -33.91 -24.89
CA LEU A 745 49.11 -33.82 -26.02
C LEU A 745 48.40 -33.79 -27.39
N ARG A 746 47.07 -33.98 -27.42
CA ARG A 746 46.26 -33.77 -28.64
C ARG A 746 46.18 -32.31 -29.08
N PHE A 747 46.50 -31.37 -28.18
CA PHE A 747 46.62 -29.95 -28.48
C PHE A 747 48.10 -29.53 -28.38
N GLY A 748 48.57 -28.76 -29.35
CA GLY A 748 49.95 -28.28 -29.39
C GLY A 748 50.24 -27.15 -28.39
N LYS A 749 51.51 -26.98 -28.01
CA LYS A 749 51.96 -25.90 -27.08
C LYS A 749 51.50 -24.51 -27.52
N LEU A 750 51.52 -24.22 -28.83
CA LEU A 750 51.05 -22.94 -29.37
C LEU A 750 49.54 -22.72 -29.19
N GLU A 751 48.73 -23.78 -29.28
CA GLU A 751 47.28 -23.70 -29.06
C GLU A 751 46.97 -23.43 -27.59
N TRP A 752 47.68 -24.09 -26.67
CA TRP A 752 47.58 -23.83 -25.24
C TRP A 752 47.94 -22.39 -24.87
N LEU A 753 49.05 -21.87 -25.42
CA LEU A 753 49.47 -20.49 -25.21
C LEU A 753 48.46 -19.48 -25.79
N ALA A 754 47.86 -19.78 -26.94
CA ALA A 754 46.80 -18.94 -27.52
C ALA A 754 45.55 -18.88 -26.62
N VAL A 755 45.11 -20.03 -26.09
CA VAL A 755 43.98 -20.06 -25.14
C VAL A 755 44.34 -19.32 -23.84
N LEU A 756 45.55 -19.50 -23.31
CA LEU A 756 46.00 -18.79 -22.10
C LEU A 756 46.06 -17.27 -22.31
N ALA A 757 46.54 -16.82 -23.47
CA ALA A 757 46.54 -15.40 -23.82
C ALA A 757 45.12 -14.83 -23.92
N GLU A 758 44.16 -15.60 -24.45
CA GLU A 758 42.76 -15.21 -24.49
C GLU A 758 42.14 -15.18 -23.08
N MET A 759 42.46 -16.16 -22.22
CA MET A 759 42.00 -16.19 -20.83
C MET A 759 42.35 -14.90 -20.10
N LYS A 760 43.59 -14.41 -20.26
CA LYS A 760 44.08 -13.19 -19.60
C LYS A 760 43.33 -11.92 -19.98
N LYS A 761 42.58 -11.90 -21.09
CA LYS A 761 41.72 -10.77 -21.47
C LYS A 761 40.46 -10.70 -20.61
N HIS A 762 40.07 -11.80 -19.97
CA HIS A 762 38.88 -11.88 -19.13
C HIS A 762 39.28 -11.86 -17.65
N LYS A 763 38.91 -10.79 -16.93
CA LYS A 763 39.21 -10.66 -15.49
C LYS A 763 38.75 -11.85 -14.65
N ILE A 764 37.62 -12.47 -15.02
CA ILE A 764 37.06 -13.63 -14.30
C ILE A 764 37.81 -14.94 -14.54
N LEU A 765 38.69 -15.01 -15.55
CA LEU A 765 39.52 -16.18 -15.83
C LEU A 765 40.93 -16.07 -15.23
N MET A 766 41.15 -15.07 -14.38
CA MET A 766 42.40 -14.88 -13.62
C MET A 766 42.26 -15.55 -12.25
N PRO A 767 42.92 -16.69 -11.99
CA PRO A 767 42.76 -17.41 -10.73
C PRO A 767 43.33 -16.62 -9.54
N THR A 768 42.75 -16.84 -8.36
CA THR A 768 43.12 -16.12 -7.13
C THR A 768 43.72 -17.03 -6.05
N GLY A 769 43.89 -18.33 -6.33
CA GLY A 769 44.34 -19.31 -5.34
C GLY A 769 43.23 -19.70 -4.35
N PHE A 770 42.00 -19.84 -4.82
CA PHE A 770 40.87 -20.28 -4.00
C PHE A 770 40.58 -21.77 -4.25
N GLY A 771 40.07 -22.48 -3.24
CA GLY A 771 39.66 -23.88 -3.36
C GLY A 771 40.76 -24.89 -3.00
N LYS A 772 40.52 -26.16 -3.34
CA LYS A 772 41.51 -27.24 -3.16
C LYS A 772 42.37 -27.39 -4.41
N ARG A 773 43.62 -27.77 -4.21
CA ARG A 773 44.54 -28.16 -5.28
C ARG A 773 44.00 -29.39 -6.03
N THR A 774 44.16 -29.43 -7.35
CA THR A 774 43.86 -30.65 -8.12
C THR A 774 44.85 -31.77 -7.81
N THR A 775 44.42 -33.04 -7.88
CA THR A 775 45.24 -34.21 -7.54
C THR A 775 45.26 -35.26 -8.68
N GLY A 776 46.22 -36.20 -8.64
CA GLY A 776 46.41 -37.20 -9.71
C GLY A 776 47.24 -36.68 -10.90
N GLY A 777 47.10 -37.32 -12.07
CA GLY A 777 47.88 -37.01 -13.29
C GLY A 777 49.06 -37.96 -13.52
N MET A 778 49.83 -37.74 -14.60
CA MET A 778 50.95 -38.60 -15.04
C MET A 778 52.05 -38.83 -14.00
N LEU A 779 52.20 -37.94 -13.00
CA LEU A 779 53.27 -37.98 -12.01
C LEU A 779 52.82 -38.45 -10.60
N SER A 780 51.84 -39.35 -10.50
CA SER A 780 51.64 -40.12 -9.26
C SER A 780 52.52 -41.37 -9.27
N LEU A 781 53.84 -41.21 -9.05
CA LEU A 781 54.67 -42.30 -8.56
C LEU A 781 54.66 -42.30 -7.02
N PRO A 782 54.42 -43.44 -6.35
CA PRO A 782 54.41 -43.52 -4.88
C PRO A 782 55.79 -43.21 -4.32
N GLY A 783 55.90 -42.26 -3.38
CA GLY A 783 57.15 -42.01 -2.64
C GLY A 783 57.49 -40.56 -2.29
N PHE A 784 56.69 -39.58 -2.72
CA PHE A 784 56.82 -38.19 -2.28
C PHE A 784 55.44 -37.66 -1.87
N GLU A 785 55.03 -38.00 -0.65
CA GLU A 785 54.07 -37.23 0.16
C GLU A 785 54.83 -36.54 1.31
#